data_AF-A0A1E7Z6P3-F1
#
_entry.id   AF-A0A1E7Z6P3-F1
#
_cell.length_a   1.000
_cell.length_b   1.000
_cell.length_c   1.000
_cell.angle_alpha   90.00
_cell.angle_beta   90.00
_cell.angle_gamma   90.00
#
_symmetry.space_group_name_H-M   'P 1'
#
loop_
_entity.id
_entity.type
_entity.pdbx_description
1 polymer ?
#
loop_
_entity_poly.entity_id
_entity_poly.type
_entity_poly.pdbx_seq_one_letter_code
_entity_poly.pdbx_strand_id
1 'polypeptide(L)'
;MRHLPQTLLNSRNSLTFILVLIASTLSLSACTQVQSEPRNLTVLPSQPGTVALEKLLEQNITDASDAESIVLGLAESKDYGRILNLLKADYADEAAKLLLTMNEGVSLEEATLKLAKATDSETAMGHVVRTAFILFPLEQGGLYHYLQDNLGIRATLLNKWAESAGLLTAATMPEPDENGLFIQPLINSASITLFHPDRDTRGAMFYKPADSETWEKARDMTWEPVNSVLTGPIVYLQANTTYDVKVILTEQQDVEREIVTQFTTRPDTPVINPEKVYKLSDIYRGGTLDLEALGIEGDENGYAKIVGDKDTVIRAGDDEKYAVNVGDNSYIYFENITIEAARVHGFYGEGAHDIWINNCDISGWGRAPNVMKKGIAYEMEDAQAINYDSAIYFRQSGVITVENCNIHDPRAIANDWSFGHPKGPNAFLAHANHPDPKFKGQVILRNNHFHGTQTHRFNDIIEGRKNAEPLGGFVRDSAIYNNELAYSNDDAIEVDGGQQNVLVYNNDISHTYSGISITPVRVGPSFIFNNYIHDLGDLRGKQWASIKMGGLLTSPSGQSVILHNLITVGRNGLTASRFKNDDTFWTYAQNNIVITEKDNNQVGYAVYDPENYSGSQFINNYFYNLKTGAPKIEATLTEPYVFEESKLNQQIAEALFNGGKTVMLPKCDKYRINNFTQRNEDGTQALYGIVE
;
A
#
# COMPACT_ATOMS: atom_id res chain seq x y z
N MET A 1 -9.73 74.58 60.25
CA MET A 1 -9.98 73.45 61.15
C MET A 1 -9.54 72.17 60.45
N ARG A 2 -8.53 71.51 61.03
CA ARG A 2 -8.17 70.07 60.99
C ARG A 2 -8.21 69.24 59.68
N HIS A 3 -7.00 68.75 59.36
CA HIS A 3 -6.62 67.40 58.88
C HIS A 3 -6.68 66.99 57.38
N LEU A 4 -5.49 67.10 56.73
CA LEU A 4 -4.67 66.08 56.00
C LEU A 4 -5.11 64.59 56.03
N PRO A 5 -4.57 63.68 55.15
CA PRO A 5 -4.06 63.83 53.77
C PRO A 5 -4.12 62.58 52.82
N GLN A 6 -3.47 62.73 51.65
CA GLN A 6 -2.81 61.75 50.73
C GLN A 6 -3.72 60.87 49.84
N THR A 7 -3.46 60.58 48.56
CA THR A 7 -2.39 60.83 47.55
C THR A 7 -2.98 60.34 46.20
N LEU A 8 -2.51 60.78 45.02
CA LEU A 8 -2.39 60.00 43.76
C LEU A 8 -1.79 60.86 42.60
N LEU A 9 -0.84 60.22 41.89
CA LEU A 9 -0.43 60.31 40.48
C LEU A 9 0.27 61.53 39.82
N ASN A 10 1.46 61.20 39.31
CA ASN A 10 2.00 61.31 37.94
C ASN A 10 2.35 62.67 37.29
N SER A 11 3.66 62.94 37.34
CA SER A 11 4.63 63.14 36.23
C SER A 11 4.24 63.97 35.00
N ARG A 12 4.97 65.08 34.84
CA ARG A 12 5.08 65.97 33.68
C ARG A 12 6.42 65.80 32.96
N ASN A 13 6.35 65.92 31.63
CA ASN A 13 7.26 66.57 30.68
C ASN A 13 8.79 66.45 30.82
N SER A 14 9.40 65.85 29.80
CA SER A 14 10.83 65.80 29.56
C SER A 14 11.31 66.99 28.69
N LEU A 15 12.37 67.66 29.12
CA LEU A 15 13.27 68.46 28.30
C LEU A 15 14.66 67.79 28.29
N THR A 16 15.15 67.55 27.07
CA THR A 16 16.53 67.56 26.55
C THR A 16 17.71 67.19 27.47
N PHE A 17 18.51 66.18 27.10
CA PHE A 17 19.97 66.22 27.28
C PHE A 17 20.72 65.37 26.24
N ILE A 18 21.89 65.89 25.90
CA ILE A 18 22.88 65.56 24.87
C ILE A 18 23.57 64.20 25.12
N LEU A 19 23.90 63.45 24.07
CA LEU A 19 24.94 62.41 24.14
C LEU A 19 25.90 62.45 22.95
N VAL A 20 27.18 62.29 23.31
CA VAL A 20 28.41 62.50 22.55
C VAL A 20 28.77 61.28 21.71
N LEU A 21 29.24 61.53 20.49
CA LEU A 21 29.85 60.55 19.57
C LEU A 21 31.17 60.01 20.17
N ILE A 22 31.31 58.68 20.27
CA ILE A 22 32.60 57.99 20.35
C ILE A 22 32.66 57.02 19.18
N ALA A 23 33.54 57.29 18.22
CA ALA A 23 33.85 56.41 17.11
C ALA A 23 34.89 55.37 17.57
N SER A 24 34.49 54.10 17.65
CA SER A 24 35.38 52.96 17.76
C SER A 24 35.40 52.23 16.41
N THR A 25 36.52 52.32 15.71
CA THR A 25 36.84 51.54 14.51
C THR A 25 37.07 50.09 14.91
N LEU A 26 36.07 49.23 14.69
CA LEU A 26 36.22 47.78 14.66
C LEU A 26 36.21 47.33 13.20
N SER A 27 37.36 46.88 12.73
CA SER A 27 37.55 46.19 11.46
C SER A 27 36.83 44.85 11.52
N LEU A 28 35.64 44.78 10.90
CA LEU A 28 34.95 43.54 10.58
C LEU A 28 35.62 42.94 9.35
N SER A 29 36.45 41.92 9.55
CA SER A 29 36.79 40.95 8.52
C SER A 29 35.53 40.15 8.20
N ALA A 30 34.84 40.51 7.13
CA ALA A 30 33.79 39.68 6.57
C ALA A 30 34.45 38.41 6.00
N CYS A 31 34.38 37.30 6.74
CA CYS A 31 34.41 35.99 6.12
C CYS A 31 33.14 35.88 5.27
N THR A 32 33.28 36.11 3.98
CA THR A 32 32.33 35.62 2.99
C THR A 32 32.32 34.10 3.10
N GLN A 33 31.36 33.54 3.85
CA GLN A 33 30.89 32.19 3.57
C GLN A 33 30.38 32.24 2.13
N VAL A 34 31.18 31.69 1.22
CA VAL A 34 30.68 31.26 -0.07
C VAL A 34 29.65 30.20 0.27
N GLN A 35 28.37 30.58 0.33
CA GLN A 35 27.30 29.62 0.14
C GLN A 35 27.53 29.07 -1.27
N SER A 36 28.14 27.89 -1.34
CA SER A 36 28.06 27.07 -2.53
C SER A 36 26.59 27.00 -2.92
N GLU A 37 26.26 27.32 -4.17
CA GLU A 37 24.91 27.04 -4.68
C GLU A 37 24.53 25.59 -4.29
N PRO A 38 23.29 25.34 -3.86
CA PRO A 38 22.87 23.99 -3.54
C PRO A 38 23.09 23.14 -4.77
N ARG A 39 24.03 22.18 -4.69
CA ARG A 39 24.12 21.14 -5.70
C ARG A 39 22.78 20.42 -5.69
N ASN A 40 22.07 20.49 -6.81
CA ASN A 40 20.88 19.67 -7.01
C ASN A 40 21.33 18.21 -7.05
N LEU A 41 21.19 17.51 -5.92
CA LEU A 41 21.29 16.06 -5.88
C LEU A 41 20.13 15.50 -6.71
N THR A 42 20.44 14.65 -7.69
CA THR A 42 19.45 14.03 -8.60
C THR A 42 18.76 12.81 -7.98
N VAL A 43 18.95 12.56 -6.68
CA VAL A 43 18.43 11.41 -5.93
C VAL A 43 17.35 11.86 -4.94
N LEU A 44 16.44 10.94 -4.58
CA LEU A 44 15.38 11.19 -3.60
C LEU A 44 15.96 11.60 -2.24
N PRO A 45 15.27 12.49 -1.50
CA PRO A 45 15.68 12.94 -0.19
C PRO A 45 15.53 11.85 0.88
N SER A 46 16.12 12.09 2.06
CA SER A 46 15.86 11.32 3.29
C SER A 46 16.24 9.83 3.27
N GLN A 47 16.96 9.36 2.24
CA GLN A 47 17.59 8.03 2.21
C GLN A 47 19.05 8.09 2.69
N PRO A 48 19.63 6.97 3.18
CA PRO A 48 20.92 6.98 3.88
C PRO A 48 22.05 7.69 3.11
N GLY A 49 22.18 7.38 1.81
CA GLY A 49 23.22 7.94 0.94
C GLY A 49 23.03 9.45 0.70
N THR A 50 21.79 9.92 0.56
CA THR A 50 21.50 11.36 0.41
C THR A 50 21.84 12.11 1.69
N VAL A 51 21.48 11.58 2.86
CA VAL A 51 21.84 12.19 4.16
C VAL A 51 23.35 12.19 4.39
N ALA A 52 24.05 11.12 3.95
CA ALA A 52 25.50 11.10 4.00
C ALA A 52 26.10 12.19 3.10
N LEU A 53 25.64 12.33 1.85
CA LEU A 53 26.09 13.38 0.92
C LEU A 53 25.87 14.80 1.48
N GLU A 54 24.71 15.06 2.07
CA GLU A 54 24.42 16.34 2.73
C GLU A 54 25.42 16.62 3.86
N LYS A 55 25.71 15.64 4.72
CA LYS A 55 26.73 15.78 5.78
C LYS A 55 28.15 16.00 5.23
N LEU A 56 28.52 15.32 4.14
CA LEU A 56 29.81 15.51 3.47
C LEU A 56 29.95 16.96 2.98
N LEU A 57 28.90 17.50 2.36
CA LEU A 57 28.84 18.89 1.88
C LEU A 57 28.90 19.90 3.02
N GLU A 58 28.07 19.71 4.07
CA GLU A 58 28.02 20.59 5.24
C GLU A 58 29.36 20.66 5.98
N GLN A 59 30.08 19.54 6.05
CA GLN A 59 31.35 19.43 6.78
C GLN A 59 32.59 19.64 5.89
N ASN A 60 32.40 19.90 4.58
CA ASN A 60 33.48 20.00 3.58
C ASN A 60 34.43 18.77 3.58
N ILE A 61 33.89 17.57 3.77
CA ILE A 61 34.66 16.33 3.80
C ILE A 61 35.05 15.93 2.38
N THR A 62 36.34 15.61 2.21
CA THR A 62 36.93 15.20 0.92
C THR A 62 37.82 13.97 1.02
N ASP A 63 38.17 13.51 2.23
CA ASP A 63 38.94 12.30 2.47
C ASP A 63 38.03 11.10 2.79
N ALA A 64 38.56 9.90 2.51
CA ALA A 64 37.82 8.65 2.64
C ALA A 64 37.52 8.26 4.10
N SER A 65 38.43 8.52 5.05
CA SER A 65 38.22 8.10 6.44
C SER A 65 37.12 8.89 7.15
N ASP A 66 37.01 10.19 6.85
CA ASP A 66 35.95 11.02 7.40
C ASP A 66 34.60 10.70 6.75
N ALA A 67 34.58 10.42 5.44
CA ALA A 67 33.38 9.93 4.76
C ALA A 67 32.92 8.56 5.28
N GLU A 68 33.85 7.63 5.54
CA GLU A 68 33.57 6.34 6.17
C GLU A 68 32.96 6.53 7.57
N SER A 69 33.52 7.46 8.36
CA SER A 69 33.03 7.78 9.70
C SER A 69 31.58 8.30 9.68
N ILE A 70 31.18 9.05 8.64
CA ILE A 70 29.78 9.45 8.44
C ILE A 70 28.88 8.24 8.23
N VAL A 71 29.26 7.31 7.35
CA VAL A 71 28.47 6.10 7.06
C VAL A 71 28.31 5.25 8.31
N LEU A 72 29.40 5.03 9.06
CA LEU A 72 29.37 4.28 10.31
C LEU A 72 28.50 4.97 11.38
N GLY A 73 28.60 6.30 11.52
CA GLY A 73 27.74 7.05 12.42
C GLY A 73 26.26 6.96 12.06
N LEU A 74 25.92 6.95 10.77
CA LEU A 74 24.54 6.68 10.33
C LEU A 74 24.11 5.24 10.62
N ALA A 75 25.01 4.26 10.51
CA ALA A 75 24.72 2.86 10.84
C ALA A 75 24.46 2.64 12.35
N GLU A 76 24.97 3.50 13.21
CA GLU A 76 24.66 3.51 14.65
C GLU A 76 23.33 4.23 14.99
N SER A 77 22.77 4.98 14.05
CA SER A 77 21.51 5.70 14.25
C SER A 77 20.30 4.76 14.23
N LYS A 78 19.23 5.16 14.91
CA LYS A 78 17.93 4.44 14.86
C LYS A 78 17.30 4.51 13.47
N ASP A 79 17.55 5.60 12.75
CA ASP A 79 16.89 5.94 11.50
C ASP A 79 17.48 5.13 10.34
N TYR A 80 18.79 4.87 10.34
CA TYR A 80 19.46 4.22 9.20
C TYR A 80 20.20 2.93 9.55
N GLY A 81 20.47 2.64 10.82
CA GLY A 81 21.17 1.43 11.21
C GLY A 81 20.49 0.14 10.73
N ARG A 82 19.17 0.12 10.69
CA ARG A 82 18.36 -1.01 10.19
C ARG A 82 18.70 -1.44 8.76
N ILE A 83 18.99 -0.49 7.87
CA ILE A 83 19.38 -0.77 6.48
C ILE A 83 20.90 -0.78 6.32
N LEU A 84 21.62 0.15 6.94
CA LEU A 84 23.07 0.26 6.80
C LEU A 84 23.82 -0.90 7.46
N ASN A 85 23.26 -1.58 8.46
CA ASN A 85 23.85 -2.83 8.99
C ASN A 85 23.81 -4.00 7.99
N LEU A 86 23.10 -3.85 6.86
CA LEU A 86 23.24 -4.78 5.73
C LEU A 86 24.56 -4.57 4.98
N LEU A 87 25.21 -3.40 5.13
CA LEU A 87 26.60 -3.22 4.79
C LEU A 87 27.42 -3.99 5.84
N LYS A 88 28.22 -4.96 5.39
CA LYS A 88 29.22 -5.55 6.28
C LYS A 88 30.30 -4.50 6.56
N ALA A 89 31.03 -4.64 7.67
CA ALA A 89 32.03 -3.64 8.09
C ALA A 89 33.10 -3.37 7.02
N ASP A 90 33.41 -4.34 6.16
CA ASP A 90 34.32 -4.22 5.02
C ASP A 90 33.77 -3.38 3.86
N TYR A 91 32.48 -3.00 3.85
CA TYR A 91 31.84 -2.22 2.77
C TYR A 91 31.77 -0.70 3.04
N ALA A 92 32.24 -0.24 4.21
CA ALA A 92 32.18 1.18 4.56
C ALA A 92 33.17 2.02 3.71
N ASP A 93 34.29 1.42 3.29
CA ASP A 93 35.26 2.04 2.36
C ASP A 93 34.66 2.23 0.96
N GLU A 94 33.95 1.23 0.43
CA GLU A 94 33.22 1.35 -0.84
C GLU A 94 32.11 2.41 -0.77
N ALA A 95 31.42 2.50 0.37
CA ALA A 95 30.41 3.53 0.61
C ALA A 95 31.05 4.92 0.57
N ALA A 96 32.17 5.11 1.27
CA ALA A 96 32.92 6.36 1.26
C ALA A 96 33.39 6.74 -0.15
N LYS A 97 33.98 5.81 -0.90
CA LYS A 97 34.42 6.03 -2.29
C LYS A 97 33.27 6.43 -3.21
N LEU A 98 32.12 5.77 -3.09
CA LEU A 98 30.93 6.08 -3.88
C LEU A 98 30.44 7.50 -3.56
N LEU A 99 30.26 7.81 -2.28
CA LEU A 99 29.79 9.12 -1.82
C LEU A 99 30.75 10.24 -2.22
N LEU A 100 32.06 10.04 -2.10
CA LEU A 100 33.06 11.02 -2.54
C LEU A 100 33.04 11.24 -4.06
N THR A 101 32.89 10.17 -4.84
CA THR A 101 32.75 10.29 -6.30
C THR A 101 31.50 11.07 -6.68
N MET A 102 30.37 10.82 -6.01
CA MET A 102 29.15 11.61 -6.20
C MET A 102 29.33 13.06 -5.71
N ASN A 103 30.09 13.28 -4.65
CA ASN A 103 30.48 14.59 -4.16
C ASN A 103 31.44 15.35 -5.12
N GLU A 104 31.88 14.74 -6.22
CA GLU A 104 32.55 15.44 -7.32
C GLU A 104 31.57 15.93 -8.39
N GLY A 105 30.27 15.62 -8.25
CA GLY A 105 29.21 15.96 -9.20
C GLY A 105 28.89 14.84 -10.20
N VAL A 106 29.35 13.61 -9.95
CA VAL A 106 29.04 12.44 -10.76
C VAL A 106 27.69 11.85 -10.30
N SER A 107 26.86 11.42 -11.25
CA SER A 107 25.58 10.76 -10.94
C SER A 107 25.78 9.44 -10.17
N LEU A 108 24.73 8.94 -9.49
CA LEU A 108 24.78 7.66 -8.78
C LEU A 108 25.14 6.52 -9.74
N GLU A 109 24.50 6.52 -10.90
CA GLU A 109 24.63 5.57 -12.00
C GLU A 109 26.07 5.51 -12.53
N GLU A 110 26.63 6.65 -12.90
CA GLU A 110 27.99 6.74 -13.43
C GLU A 110 29.05 6.47 -12.35
N ALA A 111 28.86 6.95 -11.12
CA ALA A 111 29.78 6.72 -10.02
C ALA A 111 29.87 5.22 -9.69
N THR A 112 28.70 4.55 -9.60
CA THR A 112 28.62 3.10 -9.38
C THR A 112 29.29 2.33 -10.52
N LEU A 113 28.98 2.68 -11.78
CA LEU A 113 29.55 2.03 -12.95
C LEU A 113 31.08 2.18 -13.01
N LYS A 114 31.59 3.39 -12.77
CA LYS A 114 33.03 3.72 -12.77
C LYS A 114 33.78 2.89 -11.72
N LEU A 115 33.27 2.87 -10.49
CA LEU A 115 33.90 2.13 -9.38
C LEU A 115 33.81 0.62 -9.60
N ALA A 116 32.65 0.11 -10.05
CA ALA A 116 32.44 -1.30 -10.31
C ALA A 116 33.40 -1.84 -11.39
N LYS A 117 33.59 -1.10 -12.49
CA LYS A 117 34.52 -1.47 -13.58
C LYS A 117 36.00 -1.35 -13.21
N ALA A 118 36.33 -0.60 -12.16
CA ALA A 118 37.72 -0.45 -11.69
C ALA A 118 38.17 -1.60 -10.77
N THR A 119 37.25 -2.49 -10.38
CA THR A 119 37.58 -3.64 -9.51
C THR A 119 38.29 -4.76 -10.27
N ASP A 120 39.01 -5.61 -9.54
CA ASP A 120 39.83 -6.71 -10.09
C ASP A 120 39.08 -8.06 -10.17
N SER A 121 37.85 -8.13 -9.66
CA SER A 121 37.07 -9.36 -9.56
C SER A 121 35.56 -9.11 -9.54
N GLU A 122 34.77 -10.09 -10.00
CA GLU A 122 33.30 -10.03 -9.93
C GLU A 122 32.80 -9.88 -8.48
N THR A 123 33.50 -10.44 -7.50
CA THR A 123 33.15 -10.32 -6.07
C THR A 123 33.26 -8.87 -5.60
N ALA A 124 34.39 -8.21 -5.87
CA ALA A 124 34.60 -6.81 -5.50
C ALA A 124 33.63 -5.88 -6.25
N MET A 125 33.37 -6.16 -7.53
CA MET A 125 32.34 -5.46 -8.31
C MET A 125 30.97 -5.54 -7.64
N GLY A 126 30.59 -6.75 -7.21
CA GLY A 126 29.33 -6.99 -6.52
C GLY A 126 29.21 -6.24 -5.19
N HIS A 127 30.32 -6.02 -4.49
CA HIS A 127 30.33 -5.20 -3.27
C HIS A 127 29.98 -3.74 -3.57
N VAL A 128 30.62 -3.13 -4.58
CA VAL A 128 30.32 -1.75 -5.01
C VAL A 128 28.84 -1.61 -5.39
N VAL A 129 28.34 -2.50 -6.24
CA VAL A 129 26.95 -2.48 -6.71
C VAL A 129 25.98 -2.63 -5.54
N ARG A 130 26.23 -3.59 -4.66
CA ARG A 130 25.37 -3.82 -3.48
C ARG A 130 25.41 -2.66 -2.50
N THR A 131 26.56 -2.02 -2.32
CA THR A 131 26.70 -0.82 -1.48
C THR A 131 25.87 0.34 -2.01
N ALA A 132 25.87 0.57 -3.33
CA ALA A 132 25.02 1.57 -3.96
C ALA A 132 23.53 1.30 -3.70
N PHE A 133 23.06 0.06 -3.87
CA PHE A 133 21.67 -0.31 -3.59
C PHE A 133 21.26 -0.12 -2.12
N ILE A 134 22.16 -0.31 -1.17
CA ILE A 134 21.87 -0.17 0.27
C ILE A 134 21.90 1.30 0.71
N LEU A 135 22.79 2.11 0.14
CA LEU A 135 22.85 3.54 0.41
C LEU A 135 21.66 4.28 -0.21
N PHE A 136 21.20 3.85 -1.38
CA PHE A 136 20.14 4.49 -2.14
C PHE A 136 18.96 3.53 -2.39
N PRO A 137 18.26 3.08 -1.33
CA PRO A 137 17.16 2.11 -1.43
C PRO A 137 16.00 2.57 -2.33
N LEU A 138 15.79 3.88 -2.46
CA LEU A 138 14.71 4.43 -3.27
C LEU A 138 15.08 4.60 -4.76
N GLU A 139 16.35 4.39 -5.10
CA GLU A 139 16.90 4.50 -6.46
C GLU A 139 17.23 3.13 -7.07
N GLN A 140 16.94 2.04 -6.38
CA GLN A 140 17.39 0.69 -6.75
C GLN A 140 16.95 0.26 -8.15
N GLY A 141 15.70 0.53 -8.54
CA GLY A 141 15.17 0.12 -9.85
C GLY A 141 15.86 0.84 -11.00
N GLY A 142 15.93 2.17 -10.95
CA GLY A 142 16.63 2.97 -11.96
C GLY A 142 18.11 2.59 -12.08
N LEU A 143 18.80 2.44 -10.95
CA LEU A 143 20.20 2.00 -10.94
C LEU A 143 20.37 0.59 -11.51
N TYR A 144 19.47 -0.34 -11.20
CA TYR A 144 19.52 -1.71 -11.70
C TYR A 144 19.40 -1.76 -13.23
N HIS A 145 18.42 -1.06 -13.80
CA HIS A 145 18.24 -1.01 -15.26
C HIS A 145 19.42 -0.34 -15.96
N TYR A 146 19.94 0.76 -15.40
CA TYR A 146 21.15 1.39 -15.94
C TYR A 146 22.35 0.43 -15.95
N LEU A 147 22.58 -0.30 -14.85
CA LEU A 147 23.68 -1.26 -14.76
C LEU A 147 23.47 -2.48 -15.68
N GLN A 148 22.22 -2.92 -15.87
CA GLN A 148 21.89 -4.00 -16.80
C GLN A 148 22.38 -3.70 -18.22
N ASP A 149 22.23 -2.45 -18.66
CA ASP A 149 22.64 -2.02 -20.00
C ASP A 149 24.14 -1.68 -20.11
N ASN A 150 24.77 -1.21 -19.02
CA ASN A 150 26.09 -0.58 -19.10
C ASN A 150 27.23 -1.35 -18.42
N LEU A 151 26.93 -2.24 -17.46
CA LEU A 151 27.97 -2.89 -16.64
C LEU A 151 28.71 -4.00 -17.41
N GLY A 152 28.04 -4.67 -18.35
CA GLY A 152 28.63 -5.75 -19.16
C GLY A 152 28.83 -7.07 -18.40
N ILE A 153 27.98 -7.34 -17.40
CA ILE A 153 28.02 -8.56 -16.58
C ILE A 153 26.86 -9.52 -16.93
N ARG A 154 26.96 -10.79 -16.52
CA ARG A 154 25.85 -11.75 -16.67
C ARG A 154 24.64 -11.28 -15.85
N ALA A 155 23.47 -11.22 -16.47
CA ALA A 155 22.21 -10.81 -15.82
C ALA A 155 21.95 -11.59 -14.52
N THR A 156 22.13 -12.91 -14.52
CA THR A 156 21.97 -13.76 -13.32
C THR A 156 22.79 -13.30 -12.11
N LEU A 157 23.97 -12.70 -12.35
CA LEU A 157 24.84 -12.23 -11.30
C LEU A 157 24.43 -10.85 -10.79
N LEU A 158 24.05 -9.93 -11.68
CA LEU A 158 23.47 -8.64 -11.30
C LEU A 158 22.17 -8.83 -10.50
N ASN A 159 21.29 -9.73 -10.95
CA ASN A 159 20.05 -10.06 -10.25
C ASN A 159 20.34 -10.53 -8.83
N LYS A 160 21.30 -11.43 -8.65
CA LYS A 160 21.72 -11.90 -7.33
C LYS A 160 22.17 -10.75 -6.41
N TRP A 161 22.93 -9.78 -6.94
CA TRP A 161 23.37 -8.63 -6.14
C TRP A 161 22.20 -7.72 -5.76
N ALA A 162 21.32 -7.42 -6.71
CA ALA A 162 20.14 -6.58 -6.52
C ALA A 162 19.13 -7.23 -5.55
N GLU A 163 18.79 -8.50 -5.74
CA GLU A 163 17.89 -9.27 -4.86
C GLU A 163 18.44 -9.36 -3.44
N SER A 164 19.77 -9.47 -3.28
CA SER A 164 20.40 -9.47 -1.96
C SER A 164 20.30 -8.14 -1.22
N ALA A 165 19.93 -7.06 -1.92
CA ALA A 165 19.60 -5.75 -1.39
C ALA A 165 18.08 -5.50 -1.30
N GLY A 166 17.26 -6.49 -1.66
CA GLY A 166 15.81 -6.46 -1.54
C GLY A 166 15.05 -6.07 -2.81
N LEU A 167 15.74 -5.76 -3.92
CA LEU A 167 15.12 -5.35 -5.18
C LEU A 167 14.41 -6.52 -5.87
N LEU A 168 13.28 -6.24 -6.51
CA LEU A 168 12.59 -7.15 -7.42
C LEU A 168 13.26 -7.13 -8.81
N THR A 169 13.68 -8.30 -9.29
CA THR A 169 14.28 -8.42 -10.65
C THR A 169 13.45 -9.28 -11.61
N ALA A 170 12.47 -10.02 -11.07
CA ALA A 170 11.57 -10.85 -11.86
C ALA A 170 10.44 -10.02 -12.44
N ALA A 171 10.06 -10.32 -13.68
CA ALA A 171 8.93 -9.66 -14.34
C ALA A 171 7.62 -9.86 -13.56
N THR A 172 6.93 -8.76 -13.26
CA THR A 172 5.58 -8.77 -12.68
C THR A 172 4.49 -8.69 -13.74
N MET A 173 4.80 -8.08 -14.88
CA MET A 173 3.87 -7.78 -15.96
C MET A 173 4.31 -8.49 -17.26
N PRO A 174 3.37 -8.76 -18.19
CA PRO A 174 3.70 -9.07 -19.57
C PRO A 174 4.49 -7.95 -20.26
N GLU A 175 5.07 -8.26 -21.41
CA GLU A 175 5.69 -7.25 -22.28
C GLU A 175 4.65 -6.20 -22.72
N PRO A 176 5.04 -4.91 -22.80
CA PRO A 176 4.16 -3.86 -23.30
C PRO A 176 3.89 -4.01 -24.80
N ASP A 177 2.91 -3.25 -25.30
CA ASP A 177 2.65 -3.09 -26.72
C ASP A 177 3.77 -2.32 -27.45
N GLU A 178 3.61 -2.15 -28.77
CA GLU A 178 4.58 -1.44 -29.62
C GLU A 178 4.81 0.03 -29.24
N ASN A 179 3.91 0.63 -28.47
CA ASN A 179 4.02 2.00 -27.97
C ASN A 179 4.63 2.08 -26.56
N GLY A 180 4.91 0.93 -25.93
CA GLY A 180 5.41 0.83 -24.56
C GLY A 180 4.33 0.78 -23.49
N LEU A 181 3.05 0.62 -23.87
CA LEU A 181 1.93 0.53 -22.92
C LEU A 181 1.56 -0.92 -22.59
N PHE A 182 1.35 -1.17 -21.32
CA PHE A 182 0.67 -2.36 -20.81
C PHE A 182 -0.65 -1.91 -20.16
N ILE A 183 -1.76 -2.55 -20.53
CA ILE A 183 -3.08 -2.29 -19.96
C ILE A 183 -3.64 -3.56 -19.38
N GLN A 184 -3.97 -3.52 -18.09
CA GLN A 184 -4.63 -4.62 -17.40
C GLN A 184 -6.08 -4.25 -17.07
N PRO A 185 -7.07 -4.69 -17.87
CA PRO A 185 -8.47 -4.49 -17.54
C PRO A 185 -8.90 -5.43 -16.41
N LEU A 186 -9.69 -4.88 -15.49
CA LEU A 186 -10.56 -5.59 -14.54
C LEU A 186 -12.03 -5.35 -14.94
N ILE A 187 -12.98 -5.69 -14.06
CA ILE A 187 -14.41 -5.54 -14.36
C ILE A 187 -14.82 -4.05 -14.39
N ASN A 188 -14.46 -3.28 -13.36
CA ASN A 188 -14.86 -1.86 -13.24
C ASN A 188 -13.68 -0.89 -13.16
N SER A 189 -12.50 -1.33 -13.61
CA SER A 189 -11.29 -0.52 -13.65
C SER A 189 -10.30 -1.07 -14.66
N ALA A 190 -9.27 -0.29 -14.97
CA ALA A 190 -8.11 -0.75 -15.71
C ALA A 190 -6.84 -0.05 -15.21
N SER A 191 -5.77 -0.81 -15.05
CA SER A 191 -4.43 -0.25 -14.81
C SER A 191 -3.76 0.07 -16.14
N ILE A 192 -3.19 1.26 -16.25
CA ILE A 192 -2.39 1.70 -17.41
C ILE A 192 -0.94 1.88 -16.94
N THR A 193 -0.01 1.22 -17.61
CA THR A 193 1.42 1.28 -17.29
C THR A 193 2.24 1.57 -18.54
N LEU A 194 3.12 2.56 -18.48
CA LEU A 194 4.06 2.92 -19.54
C LEU A 194 5.47 2.50 -19.12
N PHE A 195 6.11 1.71 -19.98
CA PHE A 195 7.47 1.22 -19.80
C PHE A 195 8.51 2.18 -20.40
N HIS A 196 9.69 2.18 -19.76
CA HIS A 196 10.85 2.99 -20.15
C HIS A 196 10.61 4.50 -20.31
N PRO A 197 9.80 5.17 -19.46
CA PRO A 197 9.83 6.64 -19.43
C PRO A 197 11.13 7.12 -18.76
N ASP A 198 11.58 8.31 -19.14
CA ASP A 198 12.54 9.04 -18.31
C ASP A 198 11.90 9.39 -16.96
N ARG A 199 12.71 9.45 -15.90
CA ARG A 199 12.23 9.71 -14.53
C ARG A 199 11.42 11.01 -14.40
N ASP A 200 11.78 12.04 -15.15
CA ASP A 200 11.12 13.35 -15.12
C ASP A 200 9.86 13.42 -16.00
N THR A 201 9.61 12.38 -16.80
CA THR A 201 8.44 12.31 -17.69
C THR A 201 7.16 12.31 -16.86
N ARG A 202 6.19 13.11 -17.29
CA ARG A 202 4.86 13.18 -16.69
C ARG A 202 3.83 12.63 -17.65
N GLY A 203 2.89 11.82 -17.16
CA GLY A 203 1.82 11.24 -17.96
C GLY A 203 0.44 11.73 -17.54
N ALA A 204 -0.25 12.47 -18.40
CA ALA A 204 -1.66 12.82 -18.23
C ALA A 204 -2.55 11.80 -18.96
N MET A 205 -3.49 11.18 -18.24
CA MET A 205 -4.40 10.17 -18.80
C MET A 205 -5.79 10.72 -19.09
N PHE A 206 -6.36 10.28 -20.20
CA PHE A 206 -7.73 10.56 -20.61
C PHE A 206 -8.38 9.27 -21.11
N TYR A 207 -9.69 9.14 -20.95
CA TYR A 207 -10.45 7.99 -21.44
C TYR A 207 -11.83 8.42 -21.93
N LYS A 208 -12.43 7.58 -22.76
CA LYS A 208 -13.85 7.66 -23.13
C LYS A 208 -14.36 6.30 -23.57
N PRO A 209 -15.65 5.98 -23.37
CA PRO A 209 -16.28 4.88 -24.10
C PRO A 209 -16.01 5.03 -25.61
N ALA A 210 -15.79 3.92 -26.31
CA ALA A 210 -15.47 3.96 -27.74
C ALA A 210 -16.58 4.60 -28.60
N ASP A 211 -17.83 4.52 -28.14
CA ASP A 211 -19.02 5.13 -28.75
C ASP A 211 -19.27 6.59 -28.31
N SER A 212 -18.47 7.12 -27.38
CA SER A 212 -18.51 8.51 -26.94
C SER A 212 -17.54 9.39 -27.73
N GLU A 213 -17.89 10.67 -27.91
CA GLU A 213 -16.99 11.69 -28.45
C GLU A 213 -16.29 12.50 -27.34
N THR A 214 -16.72 12.35 -26.08
CA THR A 214 -16.26 13.18 -24.96
C THR A 214 -15.16 12.49 -24.18
N TRP A 215 -13.96 13.07 -24.17
CA TRP A 215 -12.84 12.65 -23.34
C TRP A 215 -13.03 13.10 -21.89
N GLU A 216 -12.90 12.16 -20.96
CA GLU A 216 -12.76 12.43 -19.54
C GLU A 216 -11.29 12.38 -19.15
N LYS A 217 -10.87 13.30 -18.29
CA LYS A 217 -9.53 13.25 -17.70
C LYS A 217 -9.55 12.26 -16.54
N ALA A 218 -8.55 11.38 -16.46
CA ALA A 218 -8.27 10.54 -15.29
C ALA A 218 -7.24 11.22 -14.37
N ARG A 219 -6.89 10.58 -13.25
CA ARG A 219 -5.74 11.03 -12.45
C ARG A 219 -4.47 10.91 -13.31
N ASP A 220 -3.53 11.85 -13.13
CA ASP A 220 -2.22 11.75 -13.76
C ASP A 220 -1.48 10.47 -13.26
N MET A 221 -0.61 9.92 -14.10
CA MET A 221 0.17 8.72 -13.79
C MET A 221 1.20 9.02 -12.68
N THR A 222 1.51 8.01 -11.88
CA THR A 222 2.52 8.07 -10.82
C THR A 222 3.78 7.33 -11.27
N TRP A 223 4.95 7.90 -10.98
CA TRP A 223 6.23 7.21 -11.12
C TRP A 223 6.37 6.08 -10.09
N GLU A 224 6.62 4.88 -10.57
CA GLU A 224 6.86 3.67 -9.78
C GLU A 224 8.36 3.31 -9.90
N PRO A 225 9.15 3.48 -8.82
CA PRO A 225 10.60 3.44 -8.89
C PRO A 225 11.23 2.04 -8.96
N VAL A 226 10.49 0.96 -8.65
CA VAL A 226 11.00 -0.42 -8.68
C VAL A 226 11.17 -0.89 -10.11
N ASN A 227 10.13 -0.77 -10.95
CA ASN A 227 10.18 -1.15 -12.35
C ASN A 227 10.54 0.03 -13.27
N SER A 228 10.70 1.24 -12.71
CA SER A 228 10.95 2.47 -13.47
C SER A 228 9.89 2.72 -14.54
N VAL A 229 8.62 2.73 -14.12
CA VAL A 229 7.46 2.90 -15.00
C VAL A 229 6.58 4.06 -14.54
N LEU A 230 5.80 4.63 -15.47
CA LEU A 230 4.66 5.47 -15.13
C LEU A 230 3.41 4.59 -15.08
N THR A 231 2.63 4.65 -14.00
CA THR A 231 1.44 3.81 -13.86
C THR A 231 0.30 4.50 -13.12
N GLY A 232 -0.93 4.09 -13.39
CA GLY A 232 -2.09 4.48 -12.62
C GLY A 232 -3.38 3.82 -13.11
N PRO A 233 -4.40 3.73 -12.25
CA PRO A 233 -5.67 3.14 -12.61
C PRO A 233 -6.63 4.20 -13.18
N ILE A 234 -7.55 3.71 -14.00
CA ILE A 234 -8.83 4.35 -14.29
C ILE A 234 -9.91 3.51 -13.60
N VAL A 235 -10.73 4.13 -12.75
CA VAL A 235 -11.71 3.49 -11.89
C VAL A 235 -13.15 3.87 -12.28
N TYR A 236 -14.14 3.16 -11.73
CA TYR A 236 -15.57 3.35 -12.00
C TYR A 236 -15.95 3.19 -13.49
N LEU A 237 -15.28 2.28 -14.18
CA LEU A 237 -15.61 1.90 -15.55
C LEU A 237 -16.81 0.95 -15.58
N GLN A 238 -17.53 0.94 -16.70
CA GLN A 238 -18.59 -0.03 -16.96
C GLN A 238 -17.96 -1.37 -17.38
N ALA A 239 -18.53 -2.48 -16.92
CA ALA A 239 -18.12 -3.82 -17.33
C ALA A 239 -18.41 -4.05 -18.83
N ASN A 240 -17.66 -4.98 -19.44
CA ASN A 240 -17.81 -5.38 -20.85
C ASN A 240 -17.89 -4.19 -21.83
N THR A 241 -17.12 -3.13 -21.57
CA THR A 241 -17.20 -1.88 -22.33
C THR A 241 -15.83 -1.56 -22.90
N THR A 242 -15.81 -1.24 -24.19
CA THR A 242 -14.61 -0.82 -24.90
C THR A 242 -14.36 0.67 -24.66
N TYR A 243 -13.14 1.01 -24.26
CA TYR A 243 -12.69 2.36 -23.98
C TYR A 243 -11.50 2.73 -24.86
N ASP A 244 -11.55 3.94 -25.42
CA ASP A 244 -10.35 4.59 -25.94
C ASP A 244 -9.61 5.24 -24.76
N VAL A 245 -8.30 5.03 -24.68
CA VAL A 245 -7.43 5.68 -23.71
C VAL A 245 -6.37 6.48 -24.43
N LYS A 246 -6.08 7.66 -23.88
CA LYS A 246 -5.05 8.57 -24.36
C LYS A 246 -4.11 8.94 -23.23
N VAL A 247 -2.82 8.83 -23.48
CA VAL A 247 -1.76 9.29 -22.58
C VAL A 247 -0.99 10.40 -23.28
N ILE A 248 -0.93 11.57 -22.65
CA ILE A 248 -0.09 12.69 -23.08
C ILE A 248 1.14 12.71 -22.17
N LEU A 249 2.31 12.50 -22.77
CA LEU A 249 3.60 12.51 -22.10
C LEU A 249 4.25 13.88 -22.26
N THR A 250 4.69 14.46 -21.16
CA THR A 250 5.51 15.68 -21.14
C THR A 250 6.91 15.29 -20.70
N GLU A 251 7.88 15.39 -21.61
CA GLU A 251 9.29 15.06 -21.40
C GLU A 251 10.13 16.33 -21.11
N GLN A 252 11.44 16.16 -20.91
CA GLN A 252 12.35 17.30 -20.74
C GLN A 252 12.26 18.25 -21.95
N GLN A 253 12.26 19.56 -21.68
CA GLN A 253 12.04 20.64 -22.67
C GLN A 253 10.58 20.78 -23.19
N ASP A 254 9.59 20.31 -22.42
CA ASP A 254 8.16 20.43 -22.72
C ASP A 254 7.76 19.80 -24.07
N VAL A 255 8.49 18.74 -24.49
CA VAL A 255 8.12 17.94 -25.66
C VAL A 255 6.92 17.08 -25.28
N GLU A 256 5.83 17.22 -26.05
CA GLU A 256 4.62 16.42 -25.86
C GLU A 256 4.55 15.26 -26.86
N ARG A 257 4.39 14.04 -26.34
CA ARG A 257 4.08 12.84 -27.13
C ARG A 257 2.70 12.31 -26.73
N GLU A 258 1.87 12.02 -27.72
CA GLU A 258 0.56 11.41 -27.52
C GLU A 258 0.61 9.92 -27.87
N ILE A 259 0.01 9.09 -27.02
CA ILE A 259 -0.24 7.68 -27.28
C ILE A 259 -1.74 7.43 -27.12
N VAL A 260 -2.38 6.83 -28.13
CA VAL A 260 -3.79 6.44 -28.10
C VAL A 260 -3.90 4.95 -28.37
N THR A 261 -4.65 4.25 -27.54
CA THR A 261 -4.93 2.83 -27.71
C THR A 261 -6.33 2.52 -27.18
N GLN A 262 -6.75 1.27 -27.30
CA GLN A 262 -8.08 0.81 -26.91
C GLN A 262 -7.97 -0.44 -26.04
N PHE A 263 -8.85 -0.55 -25.05
CA PHE A 263 -8.99 -1.76 -24.23
C PHE A 263 -10.48 -2.03 -23.96
N THR A 264 -10.79 -3.24 -23.50
CA THR A 264 -12.15 -3.61 -23.08
C THR A 264 -12.10 -4.11 -21.64
N THR A 265 -12.97 -3.57 -20.79
CA THR A 265 -13.15 -4.07 -19.41
C THR A 265 -13.71 -5.48 -19.43
N ARG A 266 -13.45 -6.24 -18.36
CA ARG A 266 -13.99 -7.61 -18.26
C ARG A 266 -15.51 -7.58 -18.11
N PRO A 267 -16.22 -8.62 -18.57
CA PRO A 267 -17.64 -8.75 -18.30
C PRO A 267 -17.90 -9.03 -16.81
N ASP A 268 -19.11 -8.68 -16.36
CA ASP A 268 -19.59 -8.95 -14.99
C ASP A 268 -19.84 -10.43 -14.69
N THR A 269 -19.72 -11.29 -15.70
CA THR A 269 -19.78 -12.74 -15.57
C THR A 269 -18.95 -13.35 -16.71
N PRO A 270 -18.23 -14.47 -16.50
CA PRO A 270 -17.48 -15.07 -17.57
C PRO A 270 -18.42 -15.81 -18.55
N VAL A 271 -17.94 -16.06 -19.76
CA VAL A 271 -18.65 -16.92 -20.70
C VAL A 271 -18.66 -18.34 -20.13
N ILE A 272 -19.84 -18.99 -20.07
CA ILE A 272 -19.98 -20.37 -19.62
C ILE A 272 -20.05 -21.30 -20.83
N ASN A 273 -19.29 -22.38 -20.82
CA ASN A 273 -19.44 -23.43 -21.81
C ASN A 273 -20.72 -24.23 -21.50
N PRO A 274 -21.75 -24.22 -22.38
CA PRO A 274 -23.03 -24.86 -22.12
C PRO A 274 -22.93 -26.39 -22.02
N GLU A 275 -21.85 -27.01 -22.53
CA GLU A 275 -21.61 -28.45 -22.44
C GLU A 275 -20.89 -28.84 -21.14
N LYS A 276 -20.36 -27.88 -20.38
CA LYS A 276 -19.61 -28.08 -19.13
C LYS A 276 -20.34 -27.45 -17.94
N VAL A 277 -21.64 -27.70 -17.82
CA VAL A 277 -22.45 -27.30 -16.66
C VAL A 277 -22.76 -28.52 -15.80
N TYR A 278 -22.20 -28.53 -14.60
CA TYR A 278 -22.31 -29.62 -13.64
C TYR A 278 -23.15 -29.19 -12.44
N LYS A 279 -24.20 -29.96 -12.12
CA LYS A 279 -24.88 -29.79 -10.84
C LYS A 279 -24.05 -30.45 -9.75
N LEU A 280 -23.91 -29.78 -8.62
CA LEU A 280 -23.17 -30.32 -7.49
C LEU A 280 -23.75 -31.68 -7.06
N SER A 281 -25.07 -31.82 -6.98
CA SER A 281 -25.77 -33.08 -6.68
C SER A 281 -25.40 -34.24 -7.62
N ASP A 282 -25.05 -33.93 -8.87
CA ASP A 282 -24.69 -34.94 -9.87
C ASP A 282 -23.23 -35.39 -9.76
N ILE A 283 -22.34 -34.58 -9.18
CA ILE A 283 -20.89 -34.88 -9.12
C ILE A 283 -20.35 -35.14 -7.71
N TYR A 284 -21.01 -34.61 -6.68
CA TYR A 284 -20.56 -34.74 -5.29
C TYR A 284 -21.03 -36.06 -4.68
N ARG A 285 -20.13 -36.77 -3.99
CA ARG A 285 -20.39 -38.09 -3.40
C ARG A 285 -20.02 -38.19 -1.92
N GLY A 286 -19.82 -37.05 -1.26
CA GLY A 286 -19.26 -36.97 0.09
C GLY A 286 -17.76 -36.72 0.08
N GLY A 287 -17.25 -36.13 1.17
CA GLY A 287 -15.84 -35.82 1.35
C GLY A 287 -15.38 -34.56 0.62
N THR A 288 -14.16 -34.56 0.09
CA THR A 288 -13.65 -33.49 -0.80
C THR A 288 -14.28 -33.58 -2.19
N LEU A 289 -14.76 -32.44 -2.71
CA LEU A 289 -15.03 -32.29 -4.15
C LEU A 289 -13.70 -32.02 -4.87
N ASP A 290 -13.19 -33.01 -5.58
CA ASP A 290 -11.90 -32.93 -6.28
C ASP A 290 -12.11 -32.76 -7.79
N LEU A 291 -11.90 -31.54 -8.31
CA LEU A 291 -12.11 -31.23 -9.72
C LEU A 291 -11.02 -31.78 -10.63
N GLU A 292 -9.78 -31.87 -10.14
CA GLU A 292 -8.65 -32.46 -10.86
C GLU A 292 -8.94 -33.94 -11.13
N ALA A 293 -9.36 -34.68 -10.10
CA ALA A 293 -9.74 -36.09 -10.23
C ALA A 293 -10.98 -36.31 -11.12
N LEU A 294 -11.89 -35.34 -11.17
CA LEU A 294 -13.07 -35.38 -12.04
C LEU A 294 -12.79 -34.92 -13.47
N GLY A 295 -11.61 -34.34 -13.75
CA GLY A 295 -11.27 -33.75 -15.05
C GLY A 295 -12.19 -32.58 -15.43
N ILE A 296 -12.67 -31.82 -14.44
CA ILE A 296 -13.55 -30.68 -14.66
C ILE A 296 -12.71 -29.41 -14.79
N GLU A 297 -12.58 -28.94 -16.03
CA GLU A 297 -11.94 -27.67 -16.37
C GLU A 297 -12.64 -26.99 -17.55
N GLY A 298 -12.59 -25.67 -17.61
CA GLY A 298 -13.04 -24.89 -18.77
C GLY A 298 -11.91 -24.62 -19.75
N ASP A 299 -12.11 -23.62 -20.60
CA ASP A 299 -11.04 -23.03 -21.40
C ASP A 299 -11.36 -21.55 -21.68
N GLU A 300 -10.48 -20.86 -22.41
CA GLU A 300 -10.61 -19.45 -22.77
C GLU A 300 -11.90 -19.09 -23.54
N ASN A 301 -12.59 -20.08 -24.13
CA ASN A 301 -13.87 -19.88 -24.82
C ASN A 301 -15.09 -20.12 -23.93
N GLY A 302 -14.90 -20.70 -22.75
CA GLY A 302 -16.00 -20.91 -21.80
C GLY A 302 -15.60 -21.68 -20.55
N TYR A 303 -16.02 -21.14 -19.41
CA TYR A 303 -15.77 -21.71 -18.09
C TYR A 303 -16.61 -22.97 -17.88
N ALA A 304 -16.05 -23.94 -17.16
CA ALA A 304 -16.81 -25.04 -16.59
C ALA A 304 -17.57 -24.52 -15.37
N LYS A 305 -18.89 -24.67 -15.38
CA LYS A 305 -19.77 -24.19 -14.30
C LYS A 305 -20.16 -25.32 -13.37
N ILE A 306 -19.94 -25.13 -12.08
CA ILE A 306 -20.43 -26.01 -11.02
C ILE A 306 -21.48 -25.23 -10.23
N VAL A 307 -22.72 -25.70 -10.28
CA VAL A 307 -23.86 -25.05 -9.62
C VAL A 307 -24.37 -25.91 -8.48
N GLY A 308 -24.38 -25.33 -7.28
CA GLY A 308 -24.92 -25.95 -6.08
C GLY A 308 -26.44 -25.84 -5.97
N ASP A 309 -26.96 -26.50 -4.95
CA ASP A 309 -28.35 -26.44 -4.54
C ASP A 309 -28.43 -26.50 -3.01
N LYS A 310 -29.57 -26.07 -2.46
CA LYS A 310 -29.79 -26.00 -1.01
C LYS A 310 -29.75 -27.35 -0.29
N ASP A 311 -29.91 -28.46 -1.02
CA ASP A 311 -30.03 -29.80 -0.45
C ASP A 311 -28.68 -30.55 -0.48
N THR A 312 -27.71 -30.03 -1.24
CA THR A 312 -26.38 -30.61 -1.42
C THR A 312 -25.32 -29.74 -0.78
N VAL A 313 -24.86 -30.13 0.40
CA VAL A 313 -23.83 -29.40 1.14
C VAL A 313 -22.52 -30.17 1.18
N ILE A 314 -21.42 -29.49 0.88
CA ILE A 314 -20.09 -30.09 0.96
C ILE A 314 -19.65 -30.18 2.42
N ARG A 315 -19.25 -31.39 2.81
CA ARG A 315 -18.75 -31.73 4.14
C ARG A 315 -17.57 -32.67 3.99
N ALA A 316 -16.38 -32.08 3.93
CA ALA A 316 -15.15 -32.86 3.98
C ALA A 316 -14.93 -33.40 5.40
N GLY A 317 -14.48 -34.64 5.50
CA GLY A 317 -14.17 -35.33 6.74
C GLY A 317 -12.91 -34.78 7.43
N ASP A 318 -12.68 -35.22 8.67
CA ASP A 318 -11.56 -34.73 9.49
C ASP A 318 -10.17 -35.14 8.96
N ASP A 319 -10.09 -36.09 8.01
CA ASP A 319 -8.84 -36.48 7.34
C ASP A 319 -8.62 -35.76 5.99
N GLU A 320 -9.62 -34.99 5.53
CA GLU A 320 -9.63 -34.34 4.22
C GLU A 320 -9.33 -32.85 4.37
N LYS A 321 -8.21 -32.41 3.77
CA LYS A 321 -7.71 -31.03 3.97
C LYS A 321 -8.65 -29.97 3.42
N TYR A 322 -9.34 -30.23 2.31
CA TYR A 322 -10.07 -29.24 1.55
C TYR A 322 -11.52 -29.67 1.35
N ALA A 323 -12.49 -28.75 1.39
CA ALA A 323 -13.84 -29.07 0.93
C ALA A 323 -13.89 -29.17 -0.59
N VAL A 324 -13.22 -28.25 -1.29
CA VAL A 324 -13.07 -28.24 -2.74
C VAL A 324 -11.59 -28.17 -3.09
N ASN A 325 -11.10 -29.19 -3.80
CA ASN A 325 -9.77 -29.20 -4.42
C ASN A 325 -9.91 -28.86 -5.91
N VAL A 326 -9.41 -27.71 -6.31
CA VAL A 326 -9.37 -27.27 -7.71
C VAL A 326 -8.13 -27.80 -8.43
N GLY A 327 -7.05 -28.11 -7.69
CA GLY A 327 -5.75 -28.43 -8.28
C GLY A 327 -5.15 -27.21 -8.99
N ASP A 328 -4.59 -27.43 -10.18
CA ASP A 328 -4.13 -26.40 -11.12
C ASP A 328 -5.14 -26.14 -12.26
N ASN A 329 -6.36 -26.70 -12.18
CA ASN A 329 -7.41 -26.47 -13.17
C ASN A 329 -7.80 -24.98 -13.22
N SER A 330 -8.10 -24.51 -14.43
CA SER A 330 -8.46 -23.12 -14.71
C SER A 330 -9.82 -23.00 -15.41
N TYR A 331 -10.33 -21.76 -15.53
CA TYR A 331 -11.62 -21.45 -16.17
C TYR A 331 -12.79 -22.16 -15.47
N ILE A 332 -12.90 -21.98 -14.15
CA ILE A 332 -13.93 -22.60 -13.32
C ILE A 332 -14.87 -21.55 -12.74
N TYR A 333 -16.17 -21.77 -12.85
CA TYR A 333 -17.22 -20.93 -12.27
C TYR A 333 -18.02 -21.71 -11.24
N PHE A 334 -17.91 -21.34 -9.97
CA PHE A 334 -18.72 -21.87 -8.88
C PHE A 334 -19.89 -20.93 -8.59
N GLU A 335 -21.08 -21.50 -8.42
CA GLU A 335 -22.30 -20.77 -8.08
C GLU A 335 -23.11 -21.51 -7.03
N ASN A 336 -23.62 -20.80 -6.01
CA ASN A 336 -24.55 -21.36 -5.02
C ASN A 336 -23.97 -22.58 -4.26
N ILE A 337 -22.67 -22.61 -4.01
CA ILE A 337 -22.03 -23.70 -3.25
C ILE A 337 -22.15 -23.41 -1.76
N THR A 338 -22.58 -24.42 -1.00
CA THR A 338 -22.54 -24.39 0.47
C THR A 338 -21.48 -25.37 0.99
N ILE A 339 -20.61 -24.88 1.86
CA ILE A 339 -19.59 -25.65 2.59
C ILE A 339 -19.86 -25.47 4.10
N GLU A 340 -19.93 -26.56 4.87
CA GLU A 340 -19.96 -26.45 6.35
C GLU A 340 -18.85 -27.25 7.05
N ALA A 341 -17.99 -27.94 6.29
CA ALA A 341 -16.86 -28.63 6.89
C ALA A 341 -15.69 -28.77 5.92
N ALA A 342 -14.51 -28.36 6.40
CA ALA A 342 -13.21 -28.73 5.84
C ALA A 342 -12.16 -28.74 6.95
N ARG A 343 -11.19 -29.65 6.89
CA ARG A 343 -10.13 -29.71 7.91
C ARG A 343 -9.18 -28.52 7.84
N VAL A 344 -8.92 -27.92 6.67
CA VAL A 344 -7.96 -26.81 6.53
C VAL A 344 -8.55 -25.65 5.73
N HIS A 345 -8.96 -25.90 4.47
CA HIS A 345 -9.49 -24.85 3.59
C HIS A 345 -10.85 -25.19 2.99
N GLY A 346 -11.69 -24.18 2.76
CA GLY A 346 -12.92 -24.36 1.99
C GLY A 346 -12.57 -24.69 0.53
N PHE A 347 -12.13 -23.68 -0.22
CA PHE A 347 -11.57 -23.82 -1.57
C PHE A 347 -10.05 -23.81 -1.53
N TYR A 348 -9.42 -24.73 -2.26
CA TYR A 348 -7.97 -24.77 -2.45
C TYR A 348 -7.59 -25.02 -3.92
N GLY A 349 -6.51 -24.36 -4.37
CA GLY A 349 -5.83 -24.66 -5.63
C GLY A 349 -4.39 -24.16 -5.60
N GLU A 350 -3.56 -24.64 -6.51
CA GLU A 350 -2.17 -24.20 -6.68
C GLU A 350 -1.83 -24.04 -8.15
N GLY A 351 -1.35 -22.86 -8.55
CA GLY A 351 -1.08 -22.56 -9.96
C GLY A 351 -2.33 -22.38 -10.83
N ALA A 352 -3.52 -22.41 -10.25
CA ALA A 352 -4.77 -22.18 -10.96
C ALA A 352 -4.92 -20.71 -11.41
N HIS A 353 -5.71 -20.50 -12.45
CA HIS A 353 -6.12 -19.17 -12.87
C HIS A 353 -7.54 -19.17 -13.45
N ASP A 354 -8.10 -17.98 -13.67
CA ASP A 354 -9.45 -17.82 -14.22
C ASP A 354 -10.50 -18.56 -13.36
N ILE A 355 -10.54 -18.24 -12.07
CA ILE A 355 -11.46 -18.84 -11.10
C ILE A 355 -12.52 -17.81 -10.70
N TRP A 356 -13.78 -18.23 -10.68
CA TRP A 356 -14.90 -17.41 -10.25
C TRP A 356 -15.70 -18.13 -9.17
N ILE A 357 -15.89 -17.50 -8.02
CA ILE A 357 -16.67 -18.01 -6.89
C ILE A 357 -17.77 -17.00 -6.61
N ASN A 358 -19.02 -17.35 -6.96
CA ASN A 358 -20.17 -16.48 -6.85
C ASN A 358 -21.23 -17.06 -5.90
N ASN A 359 -21.78 -16.21 -5.04
CA ASN A 359 -22.94 -16.52 -4.20
C ASN A 359 -22.78 -17.83 -3.40
N CYS A 360 -21.60 -18.02 -2.80
CA CYS A 360 -21.29 -19.19 -2.00
C CYS A 360 -21.40 -18.87 -0.50
N ASP A 361 -21.80 -19.86 0.29
CA ASP A 361 -21.87 -19.80 1.75
C ASP A 361 -20.86 -20.79 2.34
N ILE A 362 -19.88 -20.28 3.08
CA ILE A 362 -18.73 -21.06 3.54
C ILE A 362 -18.62 -20.92 5.05
N SER A 363 -18.73 -22.06 5.76
CA SER A 363 -18.55 -22.17 7.20
C SER A 363 -17.84 -23.46 7.60
N GLY A 364 -17.43 -23.55 8.87
CA GLY A 364 -16.89 -24.77 9.46
C GLY A 364 -15.57 -25.28 8.85
N TRP A 365 -14.82 -24.43 8.16
CA TRP A 365 -13.47 -24.77 7.70
C TRP A 365 -12.42 -24.62 8.82
N GLY A 366 -11.27 -25.26 8.65
CA GLY A 366 -10.12 -25.14 9.52
C GLY A 366 -9.98 -26.26 10.53
N ARG A 367 -8.80 -26.35 11.16
CA ARG A 367 -8.44 -27.41 12.09
C ARG A 367 -9.20 -27.24 13.41
N ALA A 368 -9.55 -28.35 14.06
CA ALA A 368 -10.16 -28.32 15.38
C ALA A 368 -9.18 -27.78 16.44
N PRO A 369 -9.58 -26.78 17.26
CA PRO A 369 -8.73 -26.21 18.30
C PRO A 369 -8.74 -27.08 19.58
N ASN A 370 -8.28 -28.33 19.49
CA ASN A 370 -8.36 -29.29 20.61
C ASN A 370 -7.49 -28.91 21.83
N VAL A 371 -6.46 -28.09 21.62
CA VAL A 371 -5.57 -27.60 22.68
C VAL A 371 -5.46 -26.09 22.59
N MET A 372 -5.66 -25.41 23.73
CA MET A 372 -5.50 -23.95 23.84
C MET A 372 -4.34 -23.61 24.78
N LYS A 373 -3.32 -22.91 24.29
CA LYS A 373 -2.18 -22.45 25.11
C LYS A 373 -2.10 -20.94 25.04
N LYS A 374 -2.41 -20.26 26.16
CA LYS A 374 -2.42 -18.80 26.24
C LYS A 374 -3.25 -18.18 25.10
N GLY A 375 -4.51 -18.61 24.95
CA GLY A 375 -5.40 -18.12 23.89
C GLY A 375 -5.08 -18.57 22.46
N ILE A 376 -3.92 -19.18 22.20
CA ILE A 376 -3.54 -19.69 20.87
C ILE A 376 -4.07 -21.11 20.71
N ALA A 377 -4.69 -21.39 19.56
CA ALA A 377 -5.26 -22.68 19.21
C ALA A 377 -4.23 -23.63 18.57
N TYR A 378 -4.32 -24.91 18.95
CA TYR A 378 -3.48 -26.00 18.45
C TYR A 378 -4.36 -27.23 18.21
N GLU A 379 -4.03 -28.00 17.17
CA GLU A 379 -4.74 -29.22 16.84
C GLU A 379 -4.45 -30.37 17.84
N MET A 380 -3.25 -30.37 18.41
CA MET A 380 -2.77 -31.31 19.42
C MET A 380 -1.58 -30.71 20.17
N GLU A 381 -1.14 -31.35 21.26
CA GLU A 381 -0.16 -30.80 22.21
C GLU A 381 1.16 -30.34 21.54
N ASP A 382 1.67 -31.14 20.58
CA ASP A 382 2.96 -30.90 19.91
C ASP A 382 2.82 -30.25 18.53
N ALA A 383 1.62 -29.80 18.15
CA ALA A 383 1.39 -29.16 16.86
C ALA A 383 1.93 -27.73 16.82
N GLN A 384 2.11 -27.22 15.59
CA GLN A 384 2.18 -25.78 15.37
C GLN A 384 0.81 -25.13 15.67
N ALA A 385 0.84 -23.84 16.00
CA ALA A 385 -0.38 -23.07 16.16
C ALA A 385 -1.23 -23.15 14.88
N ILE A 386 -2.55 -23.24 15.06
CA ILE A 386 -3.50 -23.12 13.96
C ILE A 386 -3.42 -21.69 13.43
N ASN A 387 -3.02 -21.56 12.18
CA ASN A 387 -2.88 -20.30 11.46
C ASN A 387 -3.01 -20.56 9.97
N TYR A 388 -3.49 -19.56 9.22
CA TYR A 388 -3.67 -19.60 7.76
C TYR A 388 -4.72 -20.59 7.26
N ASP A 389 -5.56 -21.15 8.15
CA ASP A 389 -6.70 -21.96 7.71
C ASP A 389 -7.75 -21.01 7.10
N SER A 390 -8.06 -21.20 5.83
CA SER A 390 -8.67 -20.16 5.01
C SER A 390 -9.90 -20.67 4.29
N ALA A 391 -11.00 -19.91 4.28
CA ALA A 391 -12.18 -20.32 3.52
C ALA A 391 -11.86 -20.42 2.02
N ILE A 392 -11.03 -19.51 1.50
CA ILE A 392 -10.58 -19.52 0.11
C ILE A 392 -9.07 -19.25 0.06
N TYR A 393 -8.31 -20.25 -0.41
CA TYR A 393 -6.87 -20.09 -0.62
C TYR A 393 -6.40 -20.70 -1.94
N PHE A 394 -5.95 -19.84 -2.85
CA PHE A 394 -5.28 -20.24 -4.09
C PHE A 394 -3.81 -19.84 -4.05
N ARG A 395 -2.94 -20.84 -4.00
CA ARG A 395 -1.50 -20.65 -3.84
C ARG A 395 -0.85 -20.34 -5.19
N GLN A 396 -0.06 -19.28 -5.26
CA GLN A 396 0.68 -18.90 -6.48
C GLN A 396 -0.22 -18.94 -7.72
N SER A 397 -1.39 -18.34 -7.59
CA SER A 397 -2.49 -18.35 -8.56
C SER A 397 -2.81 -16.91 -8.97
N GLY A 398 -3.82 -16.68 -9.80
CA GLY A 398 -4.32 -15.33 -10.07
C GLY A 398 -5.46 -15.31 -11.07
N VAL A 399 -5.98 -14.12 -11.42
CA VAL A 399 -7.24 -14.00 -12.17
C VAL A 399 -8.39 -14.71 -11.43
N ILE A 400 -8.68 -14.22 -10.23
CA ILE A 400 -9.66 -14.83 -9.32
C ILE A 400 -10.73 -13.79 -9.01
N THR A 401 -12.01 -14.12 -9.16
CA THR A 401 -13.12 -13.29 -8.71
C THR A 401 -13.91 -14.02 -7.63
N VAL A 402 -14.03 -13.40 -6.46
CA VAL A 402 -14.89 -13.86 -5.36
C VAL A 402 -15.94 -12.79 -5.14
N GLU A 403 -17.20 -13.16 -5.34
CA GLU A 403 -18.30 -12.21 -5.23
C GLU A 403 -19.56 -12.76 -4.59
N ASN A 404 -20.30 -11.86 -3.95
CA ASN A 404 -21.59 -12.15 -3.33
C ASN A 404 -21.54 -13.31 -2.31
N CYS A 405 -20.36 -13.61 -1.77
CA CYS A 405 -20.16 -14.73 -0.86
C CYS A 405 -20.35 -14.32 0.60
N ASN A 406 -20.86 -15.27 1.38
CA ASN A 406 -20.99 -15.17 2.83
C ASN A 406 -19.98 -16.13 3.49
N ILE A 407 -19.01 -15.60 4.25
CA ILE A 407 -17.95 -16.40 4.86
C ILE A 407 -17.92 -16.15 6.36
N HIS A 408 -18.16 -17.19 7.15
CA HIS A 408 -18.40 -17.07 8.58
C HIS A 408 -18.15 -18.37 9.35
N ASP A 409 -18.03 -18.27 10.68
CA ASP A 409 -17.93 -19.44 11.58
C ASP A 409 -16.84 -20.48 11.20
N PRO A 410 -15.54 -20.08 11.12
CA PRO A 410 -14.46 -21.07 11.04
C PRO A 410 -14.44 -21.97 12.27
N ARG A 411 -13.81 -23.14 12.22
CA ARG A 411 -13.72 -24.07 13.37
C ARG A 411 -12.86 -23.53 14.51
N ALA A 412 -11.77 -22.85 14.19
CA ALA A 412 -10.86 -22.27 15.17
C ALA A 412 -11.17 -20.79 15.42
N ILE A 413 -10.64 -20.27 16.54
CA ILE A 413 -10.61 -18.83 16.85
C ILE A 413 -9.20 -18.31 16.77
N ALA A 414 -9.04 -17.02 16.46
CA ALA A 414 -7.76 -16.34 16.60
C ALA A 414 -7.52 -15.86 18.04
N ASN A 415 -6.26 -15.89 18.49
CA ASN A 415 -5.87 -15.21 19.73
C ASN A 415 -5.87 -13.68 19.54
N ASP A 416 -6.02 -12.94 20.64
CA ASP A 416 -5.76 -11.50 20.66
C ASP A 416 -4.27 -11.19 20.97
N TRP A 417 -3.90 -9.92 20.80
CA TRP A 417 -2.53 -9.42 20.98
C TRP A 417 -1.95 -9.57 22.41
N SER A 418 -2.73 -9.95 23.43
CA SER A 418 -2.20 -10.24 24.79
C SER A 418 -1.27 -11.46 24.80
N PHE A 419 -1.36 -12.29 23.76
CA PHE A 419 -0.60 -13.53 23.64
C PHE A 419 0.40 -13.52 22.49
N GLY A 420 0.67 -12.34 21.91
CA GLY A 420 1.50 -12.14 20.73
C GLY A 420 0.65 -11.90 19.48
N HIS A 421 1.31 -11.85 18.32
CA HIS A 421 0.64 -11.67 17.03
C HIS A 421 -0.53 -12.68 16.89
N PRO A 422 -1.74 -12.23 16.52
CA PRO A 422 -2.87 -13.11 16.27
C PRO A 422 -2.51 -14.23 15.29
N LYS A 423 -2.92 -15.44 15.65
CA LYS A 423 -2.85 -16.65 14.84
C LYS A 423 -4.22 -17.26 14.79
N GLY A 424 -4.71 -17.56 13.60
CA GLY A 424 -6.04 -18.11 13.43
C GLY A 424 -6.44 -18.25 11.98
N PRO A 425 -7.75 -18.45 11.74
CA PRO A 425 -8.30 -18.55 10.41
C PRO A 425 -8.57 -17.16 9.80
N ASN A 426 -8.60 -17.13 8.47
CA ASN A 426 -9.01 -15.97 7.66
C ASN A 426 -10.09 -16.38 6.64
N ALA A 427 -10.76 -15.40 6.03
CA ALA A 427 -11.74 -15.65 4.97
C ALA A 427 -11.06 -15.84 3.61
N PHE A 428 -10.05 -15.03 3.31
CA PHE A 428 -9.29 -15.11 2.06
C PHE A 428 -7.80 -14.95 2.33
N LEU A 429 -6.98 -15.85 1.79
CA LEU A 429 -5.51 -15.76 1.85
C LEU A 429 -4.95 -15.41 0.48
N ALA A 430 -4.50 -14.18 0.30
CA ALA A 430 -3.95 -13.68 -0.95
C ALA A 430 -2.52 -14.19 -1.20
N HIS A 431 -2.34 -14.94 -2.27
CA HIS A 431 -1.03 -15.39 -2.75
C HIS A 431 -1.00 -15.36 -4.28
N ALA A 432 -1.27 -14.18 -4.84
CA ALA A 432 -1.58 -13.97 -6.26
C ALA A 432 -0.33 -13.95 -7.16
N ASN A 433 0.72 -14.68 -6.78
CA ASN A 433 2.00 -14.74 -7.49
C ASN A 433 2.04 -15.93 -8.45
N HIS A 434 1.14 -15.95 -9.43
CA HIS A 434 1.16 -16.95 -10.50
C HIS A 434 2.53 -16.98 -11.21
N PRO A 435 3.11 -18.15 -11.54
CA PRO A 435 4.42 -18.21 -12.19
C PRO A 435 4.47 -17.49 -13.55
N ASP A 436 3.42 -17.60 -14.36
CA ASP A 436 3.25 -16.82 -15.59
C ASP A 436 2.82 -15.36 -15.27
N PRO A 437 3.59 -14.34 -15.68
CA PRO A 437 3.25 -12.93 -15.52
C PRO A 437 1.87 -12.56 -16.03
N LYS A 438 1.33 -13.23 -17.07
CA LYS A 438 -0.01 -12.97 -17.62
C LYS A 438 -1.11 -13.12 -16.57
N PHE A 439 -0.96 -14.05 -15.64
CA PHE A 439 -2.00 -14.38 -14.65
C PHE A 439 -1.69 -13.85 -13.25
N LYS A 440 -0.54 -13.22 -13.00
CA LYS A 440 -0.22 -12.62 -11.69
C LYS A 440 -1.27 -11.57 -11.29
N GLY A 441 -1.58 -11.50 -10.00
CA GLY A 441 -2.54 -10.54 -9.45
C GLY A 441 -3.96 -10.77 -9.96
N GLN A 442 -4.63 -9.70 -10.39
CA GLN A 442 -5.95 -9.77 -11.01
C GLN A 442 -7.01 -10.44 -10.13
N VAL A 443 -6.88 -10.28 -8.81
CA VAL A 443 -7.86 -10.76 -7.84
C VAL A 443 -8.91 -9.68 -7.63
N ILE A 444 -10.18 -10.07 -7.73
CA ILE A 444 -11.35 -9.22 -7.48
C ILE A 444 -12.12 -9.82 -6.31
N LEU A 445 -12.23 -9.08 -5.20
CA LEU A 445 -13.09 -9.43 -4.07
C LEU A 445 -14.19 -8.38 -4.01
N ARG A 446 -15.43 -8.72 -4.39
CA ARG A 446 -16.53 -7.75 -4.44
C ARG A 446 -17.84 -8.19 -3.83
N ASN A 447 -18.57 -7.26 -3.22
CA ASN A 447 -19.94 -7.49 -2.73
C ASN A 447 -20.03 -8.67 -1.73
N ASN A 448 -18.96 -8.97 -0.99
CA ASN A 448 -18.94 -10.08 -0.05
C ASN A 448 -19.27 -9.65 1.37
N HIS A 449 -19.74 -10.59 2.18
CA HIS A 449 -19.90 -10.44 3.62
C HIS A 449 -18.98 -11.45 4.33
N PHE A 450 -17.86 -10.96 4.87
CA PHE A 450 -16.89 -11.79 5.58
C PHE A 450 -16.88 -11.38 7.05
N HIS A 451 -17.39 -12.25 7.93
CA HIS A 451 -17.65 -11.86 9.31
C HIS A 451 -17.40 -12.99 10.31
N GLY A 452 -16.75 -12.61 11.40
CA GLY A 452 -16.74 -13.40 12.63
C GLY A 452 -17.91 -13.02 13.54
N THR A 453 -17.75 -13.29 14.83
CA THR A 453 -18.60 -12.76 15.89
C THR A 453 -17.74 -12.12 16.97
N GLN A 454 -18.37 -11.41 17.92
CA GLN A 454 -17.64 -10.78 19.02
C GLN A 454 -16.70 -11.74 19.76
N THR A 455 -17.07 -13.02 19.90
CA THR A 455 -16.31 -14.04 20.62
C THR A 455 -15.60 -15.06 19.71
N HIS A 456 -15.84 -15.01 18.40
CA HIS A 456 -15.31 -15.97 17.43
C HIS A 456 -14.76 -15.22 16.21
N ARG A 457 -13.50 -14.79 16.30
CA ARG A 457 -12.89 -13.81 15.41
C ARG A 457 -11.83 -14.43 14.51
N PHE A 458 -11.65 -13.83 13.33
CA PHE A 458 -10.52 -14.10 12.44
C PHE A 458 -9.19 -13.56 13.04
N ASN A 459 -8.06 -13.98 12.49
CA ASN A 459 -6.80 -13.24 12.69
C ASN A 459 -6.88 -11.93 11.92
N ASP A 460 -6.78 -12.02 10.59
CA ASP A 460 -7.13 -11.05 9.58
C ASP A 460 -8.32 -11.59 8.79
N ILE A 461 -9.16 -10.71 8.26
CA ILE A 461 -10.29 -11.18 7.42
C ILE A 461 -9.76 -11.56 6.03
N ILE A 462 -9.03 -10.64 5.42
CA ILE A 462 -8.28 -10.84 4.18
C ILE A 462 -6.79 -10.74 4.53
N GLU A 463 -6.08 -11.86 4.48
CA GLU A 463 -4.67 -11.97 4.87
C GLU A 463 -3.75 -12.07 3.64
N GLY A 464 -2.54 -11.51 3.70
CA GLY A 464 -1.56 -11.53 2.63
C GLY A 464 -0.49 -12.63 2.78
N ARG A 465 0.07 -13.08 1.65
CA ARG A 465 1.22 -13.99 1.64
C ARG A 465 2.14 -13.73 0.45
N LYS A 466 3.44 -13.45 0.62
CA LYS A 466 4.20 -13.16 1.84
C LYS A 466 4.48 -11.65 1.92
N ASN A 467 4.06 -11.02 3.01
CA ASN A 467 3.98 -9.57 3.26
C ASN A 467 5.30 -8.84 2.99
N ALA A 468 6.42 -9.51 3.27
CA ALA A 468 7.75 -8.94 3.13
C ALA A 468 8.32 -9.04 1.71
N GLU A 469 7.66 -9.70 0.75
CA GLU A 469 8.19 -9.98 -0.59
C GLU A 469 7.55 -9.04 -1.64
N PRO A 470 8.28 -8.59 -2.68
CA PRO A 470 7.70 -7.76 -3.75
C PRO A 470 6.63 -8.45 -4.57
N LEU A 471 6.60 -9.78 -4.53
CA LEU A 471 5.57 -10.62 -5.13
C LEU A 471 4.61 -11.18 -4.08
N GLY A 472 4.51 -10.53 -2.91
CA GLY A 472 3.60 -10.90 -1.85
C GLY A 472 2.18 -10.38 -2.04
N GLY A 473 1.22 -11.11 -1.45
CA GLY A 473 -0.17 -10.69 -1.31
C GLY A 473 -0.88 -10.69 -2.66
N PHE A 474 -1.46 -9.54 -3.01
CA PHE A 474 -2.20 -9.31 -4.25
C PHE A 474 -1.28 -9.04 -5.45
N VAL A 475 0.02 -8.82 -5.23
CA VAL A 475 1.03 -8.53 -6.26
C VAL A 475 0.73 -7.27 -7.09
N ARG A 476 -0.23 -7.34 -8.02
CA ARG A 476 -0.60 -6.25 -8.92
C ARG A 476 -2.08 -6.27 -9.33
N ASP A 477 -2.55 -5.14 -9.84
CA ASP A 477 -3.78 -4.98 -10.63
C ASP A 477 -4.96 -5.77 -10.09
N SER A 478 -5.25 -5.59 -8.80
CA SER A 478 -6.30 -6.30 -8.07
C SER A 478 -7.27 -5.29 -7.47
N ALA A 479 -8.52 -5.68 -7.21
CA ALA A 479 -9.55 -4.79 -6.69
C ALA A 479 -10.36 -5.45 -5.56
N ILE A 480 -10.44 -4.78 -4.42
CA ILE A 480 -11.17 -5.23 -3.24
C ILE A 480 -12.21 -4.16 -2.92
N TYR A 481 -13.49 -4.42 -3.21
CA TYR A 481 -14.51 -3.39 -3.09
C TYR A 481 -15.92 -3.82 -2.74
N ASN A 482 -16.71 -2.90 -2.19
CA ASN A 482 -18.10 -3.13 -1.79
C ASN A 482 -18.27 -4.32 -0.82
N ASN A 483 -17.25 -4.68 -0.04
CA ASN A 483 -17.35 -5.76 0.95
C ASN A 483 -17.75 -5.21 2.32
N GLU A 484 -18.47 -6.02 3.09
CA GLU A 484 -18.70 -5.83 4.52
C GLU A 484 -17.79 -6.79 5.30
N LEU A 485 -16.89 -6.21 6.10
CA LEU A 485 -15.80 -6.94 6.76
C LEU A 485 -15.84 -6.66 8.27
N ALA A 486 -16.06 -7.70 9.08
CA ALA A 486 -16.16 -7.55 10.52
C ALA A 486 -15.49 -8.65 11.36
N TYR A 487 -15.08 -8.28 12.57
CA TYR A 487 -14.63 -9.19 13.64
C TYR A 487 -13.32 -9.94 13.38
N SER A 488 -12.22 -9.19 13.35
CA SER A 488 -10.85 -9.74 13.38
C SER A 488 -10.11 -9.32 14.65
N ASN A 489 -9.05 -10.05 15.00
CA ASN A 489 -8.16 -9.71 16.12
C ASN A 489 -6.90 -8.95 15.68
N ASP A 490 -6.68 -8.81 14.37
CA ASP A 490 -5.65 -8.00 13.76
C ASP A 490 -6.24 -7.09 12.66
N ASP A 491 -5.85 -7.21 11.41
CA ASP A 491 -6.27 -6.32 10.34
C ASP A 491 -7.60 -6.79 9.71
N ALA A 492 -8.37 -5.90 9.08
CA ALA A 492 -9.49 -6.30 8.24
C ALA A 492 -8.98 -6.76 6.86
N ILE A 493 -8.09 -5.96 6.27
CA ILE A 493 -7.49 -6.22 4.98
C ILE A 493 -5.99 -6.02 5.09
N GLU A 494 -5.23 -7.04 4.70
CA GLU A 494 -3.79 -6.97 4.49
C GLU A 494 -3.50 -7.08 2.99
N VAL A 495 -2.95 -6.01 2.40
CA VAL A 495 -2.45 -6.04 1.02
C VAL A 495 -0.92 -6.00 0.96
N ASP A 496 -0.24 -6.09 2.10
CA ASP A 496 1.22 -6.03 2.25
C ASP A 496 1.99 -6.84 1.19
N GLY A 497 3.12 -6.30 0.73
CA GLY A 497 3.89 -6.88 -0.36
C GLY A 497 3.80 -6.03 -1.62
N GLY A 498 3.57 -6.64 -2.79
CA GLY A 498 3.73 -5.98 -4.10
C GLY A 498 2.88 -4.72 -4.27
N GLN A 499 1.57 -4.83 -4.08
CA GLN A 499 0.62 -3.70 -4.11
C GLN A 499 0.62 -2.83 -5.39
N GLN A 500 1.10 -3.33 -6.53
CA GLN A 500 1.19 -2.53 -7.75
C GLN A 500 -0.19 -2.30 -8.38
N ASN A 501 -0.72 -1.07 -8.33
CA ASN A 501 -2.10 -0.75 -8.73
C ASN A 501 -3.16 -1.64 -8.04
N VAL A 502 -2.95 -2.00 -6.78
CA VAL A 502 -3.98 -2.67 -5.98
C VAL A 502 -4.97 -1.64 -5.46
N LEU A 503 -6.25 -1.86 -5.73
CA LEU A 503 -7.36 -0.94 -5.42
C LEU A 503 -8.16 -1.49 -4.22
N VAL A 504 -8.33 -0.70 -3.17
CA VAL A 504 -9.16 -1.02 -2.01
C VAL A 504 -10.18 0.09 -1.83
N TYR A 505 -11.44 -0.15 -2.16
CA TYR A 505 -12.45 0.92 -2.15
C TYR A 505 -13.86 0.50 -1.80
N ASN A 506 -14.69 1.43 -1.32
CA ASN A 506 -16.08 1.16 -0.97
C ASN A 506 -16.28 0.00 0.03
N ASN A 507 -15.29 -0.37 0.82
CA ASN A 507 -15.47 -1.41 1.85
C ASN A 507 -16.00 -0.80 3.14
N ASP A 508 -16.91 -1.53 3.79
CA ASP A 508 -17.41 -1.26 5.13
C ASP A 508 -16.63 -2.13 6.13
N ILE A 509 -15.87 -1.49 7.02
CA ILE A 509 -14.91 -2.16 7.91
C ILE A 509 -15.20 -1.79 9.36
N SER A 510 -15.51 -2.81 10.17
CA SER A 510 -15.81 -2.62 11.60
C SER A 510 -15.33 -3.75 12.52
N HIS A 511 -15.25 -3.47 13.82
CA HIS A 511 -14.95 -4.48 14.85
C HIS A 511 -13.64 -5.26 14.67
N THR A 512 -12.65 -4.67 14.00
CA THR A 512 -11.30 -5.22 13.81
C THR A 512 -10.27 -4.48 14.68
N TYR A 513 -9.11 -5.07 14.97
CA TYR A 513 -8.06 -4.35 15.74
C TYR A 513 -7.52 -3.15 14.96
N SER A 514 -7.36 -3.34 13.65
CA SER A 514 -7.00 -2.31 12.68
C SER A 514 -7.83 -2.45 11.40
N GLY A 515 -7.91 -1.38 10.61
CA GLY A 515 -8.61 -1.40 9.32
C GLY A 515 -7.78 -2.08 8.23
N ILE A 516 -6.99 -1.29 7.49
CA ILE A 516 -6.25 -1.74 6.32
C ILE A 516 -4.74 -1.69 6.60
N SER A 517 -4.00 -2.75 6.31
CA SER A 517 -2.54 -2.77 6.32
C SER A 517 -1.97 -2.67 4.91
N ILE A 518 -1.03 -1.73 4.76
CA ILE A 518 -0.17 -1.53 3.59
C ILE A 518 1.31 -1.50 4.01
N THR A 519 1.69 -2.32 4.99
CA THR A 519 2.97 -2.29 5.70
C THR A 519 3.82 -3.54 5.41
N PRO A 520 4.66 -3.57 4.37
CA PRO A 520 5.06 -2.47 3.49
C PRO A 520 4.44 -2.51 2.09
N VAL A 521 4.53 -1.38 1.40
CA VAL A 521 4.37 -1.27 -0.06
C VAL A 521 5.72 -1.58 -0.71
N ARG A 522 5.83 -2.73 -1.38
CA ARG A 522 7.09 -3.23 -1.98
C ARG A 522 7.28 -2.89 -3.45
N VAL A 523 6.20 -2.61 -4.19
CA VAL A 523 6.25 -2.08 -5.57
C VAL A 523 5.35 -0.85 -5.70
N GLY A 524 4.06 -0.98 -5.40
CA GLY A 524 3.11 0.12 -5.52
C GLY A 524 2.93 0.64 -6.95
N PRO A 525 2.23 1.76 -7.15
CA PRO A 525 1.46 2.46 -6.13
C PRO A 525 0.22 1.68 -5.70
N SER A 526 -0.12 1.77 -4.41
CA SER A 526 -1.36 1.20 -3.83
C SER A 526 -2.45 2.28 -3.74
N PHE A 527 -3.72 1.95 -3.97
CA PHE A 527 -4.83 2.92 -3.96
C PHE A 527 -5.90 2.51 -2.96
N ILE A 528 -6.14 3.37 -1.95
CA ILE A 528 -7.11 3.14 -0.88
C ILE A 528 -8.08 4.31 -0.88
N PHE A 529 -9.32 4.09 -1.29
CA PHE A 529 -10.25 5.21 -1.45
C PHE A 529 -11.69 4.87 -1.13
N ASN A 530 -12.47 5.87 -0.68
CA ASN A 530 -13.91 5.70 -0.45
C ASN A 530 -14.29 4.51 0.46
N ASN A 531 -13.41 4.09 1.37
CA ASN A 531 -13.76 3.11 2.40
C ASN A 531 -14.41 3.79 3.60
N TYR A 532 -15.25 3.06 4.32
CA TYR A 532 -15.76 3.43 5.62
C TYR A 532 -15.13 2.56 6.70
N ILE A 533 -14.32 3.17 7.58
CA ILE A 533 -13.64 2.47 8.67
C ILE A 533 -14.15 3.04 9.98
N HIS A 534 -14.88 2.22 10.73
CA HIS A 534 -15.56 2.63 11.95
C HIS A 534 -15.57 1.54 13.01
N ASP A 535 -15.96 1.88 14.24
CA ASP A 535 -16.19 0.92 15.33
C ASP A 535 -15.09 -0.14 15.51
N LEU A 536 -13.82 0.27 15.34
CA LEU A 536 -12.68 -0.63 15.53
C LEU A 536 -12.66 -1.18 16.97
N GLY A 537 -12.15 -2.40 17.13
CA GLY A 537 -11.97 -3.04 18.42
C GLY A 537 -11.76 -4.55 18.29
N ASP A 538 -10.62 -5.06 18.77
CA ASP A 538 -10.35 -6.49 18.91
C ASP A 538 -11.26 -7.14 19.98
N LEU A 539 -11.04 -8.44 20.28
CA LEU A 539 -11.77 -9.17 21.32
C LEU A 539 -11.82 -8.44 22.69
N ARG A 540 -10.84 -7.58 22.98
CA ARG A 540 -10.69 -6.82 24.23
C ARG A 540 -11.21 -5.38 24.10
N GLY A 541 -11.71 -4.98 22.94
CA GLY A 541 -12.05 -3.59 22.60
C GLY A 541 -10.83 -2.69 22.42
N LYS A 542 -9.63 -3.26 22.19
CA LYS A 542 -8.42 -2.50 21.87
C LYS A 542 -8.36 -2.24 20.37
N GLN A 543 -7.72 -1.14 20.01
CA GLN A 543 -7.60 -0.67 18.63
C GLN A 543 -6.14 -0.29 18.40
N TRP A 544 -5.69 -0.31 17.14
CA TRP A 544 -4.40 0.26 16.74
C TRP A 544 -4.56 1.40 15.76
N ALA A 545 -4.81 1.10 14.48
CA ALA A 545 -4.82 2.09 13.40
C ALA A 545 -5.90 1.79 12.36
N SER A 546 -6.41 2.84 11.72
CA SER A 546 -7.37 2.68 10.62
C SER A 546 -6.67 2.27 9.34
N ILE A 547 -5.55 2.91 9.02
CA ILE A 547 -4.66 2.51 7.93
C ILE A 547 -3.22 2.46 8.47
N LYS A 548 -2.59 1.28 8.43
CA LYS A 548 -1.22 1.01 8.88
C LYS A 548 -0.25 1.14 7.71
N MET A 549 0.82 1.91 7.90
CA MET A 549 1.87 2.13 6.90
C MET A 549 3.26 2.04 7.54
N GLY A 550 4.26 1.54 6.81
CA GLY A 550 5.65 1.54 7.29
C GLY A 550 6.57 0.69 6.44
N GLY A 551 7.86 0.67 6.78
CA GLY A 551 8.85 -0.18 6.12
C GLY A 551 9.50 0.37 4.85
N LEU A 552 9.30 1.65 4.50
CA LEU A 552 9.78 2.24 3.23
C LEU A 552 11.29 2.08 3.00
N LEU A 553 12.12 2.28 4.02
CA LEU A 553 13.58 2.25 3.86
C LEU A 553 14.14 0.83 3.97
N THR A 554 13.57 -0.04 4.81
CA THR A 554 14.06 -1.41 5.04
C THR A 554 13.45 -2.45 4.12
N SER A 555 12.36 -2.11 3.45
CA SER A 555 11.71 -2.93 2.44
C SER A 555 11.13 -2.02 1.35
N PRO A 556 12.00 -1.26 0.66
CA PRO A 556 11.60 -0.38 -0.44
C PRO A 556 10.88 -1.22 -1.54
N SER A 557 9.91 -0.72 -2.31
CA SER A 557 9.59 0.68 -2.64
C SER A 557 8.12 0.83 -3.07
N GLY A 558 7.52 2.02 -2.99
CA GLY A 558 6.23 2.31 -3.63
C GLY A 558 5.38 3.30 -2.83
N GLN A 559 4.71 4.22 -3.52
CA GLN A 559 3.83 5.19 -2.89
C GLN A 559 2.47 4.56 -2.56
N SER A 560 1.88 4.93 -1.43
CA SER A 560 0.45 4.70 -1.20
C SER A 560 -0.38 5.95 -1.51
N VAL A 561 -1.55 5.78 -2.11
CA VAL A 561 -2.47 6.85 -2.50
C VAL A 561 -3.78 6.66 -1.75
N ILE A 562 -4.13 7.58 -0.85
CA ILE A 562 -5.25 7.47 0.09
C ILE A 562 -6.25 8.61 -0.14
N LEU A 563 -7.44 8.32 -0.65
CA LEU A 563 -8.38 9.34 -1.15
C LEU A 563 -9.81 9.18 -0.62
N HIS A 564 -10.49 10.25 -0.22
CA HIS A 564 -11.96 10.21 0.05
C HIS A 564 -12.45 9.16 1.07
N ASN A 565 -11.57 8.59 1.90
CA ASN A 565 -12.00 7.65 2.94
C ASN A 565 -12.72 8.40 4.07
N LEU A 566 -13.70 7.74 4.67
CA LEU A 566 -14.37 8.17 5.89
C LEU A 566 -13.91 7.27 7.04
N ILE A 567 -13.22 7.86 8.01
CA ILE A 567 -12.63 7.15 9.14
C ILE A 567 -13.16 7.76 10.43
N THR A 568 -13.92 6.98 11.19
CA THR A 568 -14.60 7.39 12.43
C THR A 568 -14.28 6.40 13.54
N VAL A 569 -13.12 6.56 14.17
CA VAL A 569 -12.55 5.54 15.06
C VAL A 569 -12.19 6.06 16.45
N GLY A 570 -12.14 5.14 17.41
CA GLY A 570 -11.75 5.50 18.78
C GLY A 570 -10.27 5.91 18.90
N ARG A 571 -9.34 5.37 18.10
CA ARG A 571 -7.89 5.51 18.28
C ARG A 571 -7.21 6.34 17.18
N ASN A 572 -6.45 5.72 16.28
CA ASN A 572 -5.63 6.43 15.29
C ASN A 572 -6.15 6.20 13.87
N GLY A 573 -6.02 7.23 13.03
CA GLY A 573 -6.34 7.20 11.61
C GLY A 573 -5.19 6.63 10.78
N LEU A 574 -4.53 7.50 10.02
CA LEU A 574 -3.38 7.18 9.16
C LEU A 574 -2.12 7.05 10.03
N THR A 575 -1.57 5.85 10.19
CA THR A 575 -0.64 5.58 11.31
C THR A 575 0.58 4.79 10.88
N ALA A 576 1.77 5.25 11.29
CA ALA A 576 3.00 4.48 11.22
C ALA A 576 2.87 3.16 11.98
N SER A 577 3.30 2.07 11.36
CA SER A 577 3.36 0.73 11.92
C SER A 577 4.71 0.12 11.60
N ARG A 578 5.39 -0.35 12.64
CA ARG A 578 6.77 -0.80 12.53
C ARG A 578 6.89 -2.06 11.69
N PHE A 579 7.67 -1.99 10.62
CA PHE A 579 8.07 -3.15 9.82
C PHE A 579 9.58 -3.25 9.75
N LYS A 580 10.18 -4.36 10.16
CA LYS A 580 11.64 -4.54 10.24
C LYS A 580 12.39 -3.35 10.92
N ASN A 581 11.80 -2.84 12.00
CA ASN A 581 12.28 -1.67 12.76
C ASN A 581 12.23 -0.34 12.00
N ASP A 582 11.36 -0.22 11.02
CA ASP A 582 11.18 0.96 10.18
C ASP A 582 9.72 1.42 10.22
N ASP A 583 9.53 2.65 10.67
CA ASP A 583 8.24 3.30 10.79
C ASP A 583 7.99 4.27 9.58
N THR A 584 8.96 4.41 8.65
CA THR A 584 8.89 5.36 7.54
C THR A 584 7.93 4.87 6.46
N PHE A 585 7.15 5.78 5.87
CA PHE A 585 6.26 5.51 4.75
C PHE A 585 6.21 6.65 3.72
N TRP A 586 5.82 6.32 2.49
CA TRP A 586 5.61 7.29 1.40
C TRP A 586 4.16 7.31 0.98
N THR A 587 3.46 8.41 1.29
CA THR A 587 2.00 8.47 1.16
C THR A 587 1.53 9.76 0.50
N TYR A 588 0.57 9.66 -0.40
CA TYR A 588 -0.23 10.76 -0.93
C TYR A 588 -1.65 10.65 -0.38
N ALA A 589 -1.98 11.44 0.64
CA ALA A 589 -3.30 11.46 1.26
C ALA A 589 -4.05 12.74 0.91
N GLN A 590 -5.17 12.63 0.19
CA GLN A 590 -5.96 13.80 -0.21
C GLN A 590 -7.46 13.60 0.01
N ASN A 591 -8.12 14.64 0.53
CA ASN A 591 -9.58 14.65 0.75
C ASN A 591 -10.07 13.47 1.60
N ASN A 592 -9.40 13.08 2.67
CA ASN A 592 -9.94 12.09 3.62
C ASN A 592 -10.64 12.81 4.77
N ILE A 593 -11.63 12.15 5.38
CA ILE A 593 -12.21 12.54 6.67
C ILE A 593 -11.71 11.56 7.71
N VAL A 594 -11.00 12.06 8.72
CA VAL A 594 -10.49 11.27 9.84
C VAL A 594 -10.87 11.93 11.15
N ILE A 595 -11.76 11.26 11.87
CA ILE A 595 -12.27 11.70 13.16
C ILE A 595 -11.91 10.63 14.20
N THR A 596 -11.21 11.07 15.25
CA THR A 596 -10.74 10.21 16.33
C THR A 596 -11.35 10.59 17.68
N GLU A 597 -11.51 9.64 18.60
CA GLU A 597 -12.18 9.93 19.89
C GLU A 597 -11.26 9.98 21.11
N LYS A 598 -10.22 9.16 21.20
CA LYS A 598 -9.39 9.06 22.41
C LYS A 598 -8.26 10.08 22.37
N ASP A 599 -7.69 10.38 23.53
CA ASP A 599 -6.50 11.23 23.66
C ASP A 599 -5.54 10.64 24.69
N ASN A 600 -4.34 10.27 24.26
CA ASN A 600 -3.20 9.90 25.10
C ASN A 600 -1.89 10.00 24.28
N ASN A 601 -0.75 9.64 24.86
CA ASN A 601 0.50 9.47 24.15
C ASN A 601 0.34 8.42 23.02
N GLN A 602 0.70 8.79 21.78
CA GLN A 602 0.55 7.94 20.58
C GLN A 602 -0.89 7.45 20.29
N VAL A 603 -1.91 8.15 20.80
CA VAL A 603 -3.34 7.79 20.70
C VAL A 603 -4.17 9.00 20.31
N GLY A 604 -5.13 8.83 19.41
CA GLY A 604 -6.04 9.90 18.99
C GLY A 604 -5.54 10.71 17.79
N TYR A 605 -4.53 10.22 17.08
CA TYR A 605 -3.95 10.95 15.97
C TYR A 605 -4.74 10.68 14.69
N ALA A 606 -5.13 11.74 13.98
CA ALA A 606 -5.63 11.61 12.61
C ALA A 606 -4.52 11.16 11.65
N VAL A 607 -3.30 11.67 11.87
CA VAL A 607 -2.06 11.19 11.26
C VAL A 607 -0.98 11.05 12.33
N TYR A 608 -0.33 9.90 12.39
CA TYR A 608 0.82 9.62 13.24
C TYR A 608 1.99 9.16 12.37
N ASP A 609 2.88 10.09 12.02
CA ASP A 609 4.08 9.94 11.20
C ASP A 609 5.31 10.51 11.93
N PRO A 610 5.92 9.73 12.84
CA PRO A 610 7.08 10.20 13.59
C PRO A 610 8.34 10.37 12.72
N GLU A 611 8.40 9.73 11.55
CA GLU A 611 9.54 9.79 10.64
C GLU A 611 9.42 10.97 9.66
N ASN A 612 8.18 11.37 9.33
CA ASN A 612 7.86 12.57 8.56
C ASN A 612 8.64 12.64 7.24
N TYR A 613 8.58 11.55 6.46
CA TYR A 613 9.27 11.45 5.19
C TYR A 613 8.83 12.58 4.25
N SER A 614 9.81 13.34 3.76
CA SER A 614 9.57 14.57 3.00
C SER A 614 8.82 14.38 1.67
N GLY A 615 8.82 13.16 1.12
CA GLY A 615 8.05 12.81 -0.07
C GLY A 615 6.57 12.54 0.18
N SER A 616 6.14 12.43 1.44
CA SER A 616 4.72 12.25 1.80
C SER A 616 3.95 13.56 1.70
N GLN A 617 2.72 13.48 1.21
CA GLN A 617 1.84 14.63 0.99
C GLN A 617 0.50 14.44 1.66
N PHE A 618 0.05 15.47 2.38
CA PHE A 618 -1.26 15.52 3.04
C PHE A 618 -1.99 16.78 2.59
N ILE A 619 -3.02 16.62 1.75
CA ILE A 619 -3.67 17.71 1.02
C ILE A 619 -5.18 17.72 1.32
N ASN A 620 -5.69 18.82 1.86
CA ASN A 620 -7.13 19.05 2.02
C ASN A 620 -7.88 17.92 2.77
N ASN A 621 -7.29 17.33 3.80
CA ASN A 621 -7.93 16.31 4.63
C ASN A 621 -8.66 16.96 5.81
N TYR A 622 -9.88 16.52 6.11
CA TYR A 622 -10.60 16.90 7.33
C TYR A 622 -10.10 16.04 8.48
N PHE A 623 -9.36 16.65 9.40
CA PHE A 623 -8.81 15.96 10.57
C PHE A 623 -9.39 16.56 11.84
N TYR A 624 -9.89 15.69 12.73
CA TYR A 624 -10.48 16.15 13.99
C TYR A 624 -10.37 15.10 15.09
N ASN A 625 -10.21 15.54 16.35
CA ASN A 625 -10.26 14.68 17.52
C ASN A 625 -11.33 15.17 18.51
N LEU A 626 -12.33 14.33 18.77
CA LEU A 626 -13.50 14.68 19.59
C LEU A 626 -13.17 14.96 21.06
N LYS A 627 -12.08 14.38 21.59
CA LYS A 627 -11.67 14.57 22.98
C LYS A 627 -10.91 15.87 23.21
N THR A 628 -10.03 16.22 22.28
CA THR A 628 -9.26 17.47 22.34
C THR A 628 -10.04 18.66 21.81
N GLY A 629 -11.07 18.43 20.98
CA GLY A 629 -11.84 19.50 20.33
C GLY A 629 -11.07 20.20 19.21
N ALA A 630 -10.04 19.56 18.65
CA ALA A 630 -9.17 20.09 17.61
C ALA A 630 -8.53 18.96 16.79
N PRO A 631 -7.89 19.25 15.64
CA PRO A 631 -7.07 18.26 14.95
C PRO A 631 -5.88 17.81 15.81
N LYS A 632 -5.60 16.50 15.86
CA LYS A 632 -4.41 15.92 16.50
C LYS A 632 -3.57 15.18 15.46
N ILE A 633 -2.40 15.71 15.14
CA ILE A 633 -1.59 15.34 13.97
C ILE A 633 -0.11 15.35 14.38
N GLU A 634 0.64 14.34 13.95
CA GLU A 634 2.10 14.27 14.00
C GLU A 634 2.59 13.98 12.59
N ALA A 635 2.61 15.01 11.74
CA ALA A 635 3.03 15.00 10.34
C ALA A 635 3.11 16.44 9.82
N THR A 636 3.85 16.65 8.74
CA THR A 636 3.87 17.92 8.01
C THR A 636 2.73 17.94 6.99
N LEU A 637 1.75 18.83 7.19
CA LEU A 637 0.67 19.00 6.22
C LEU A 637 1.15 19.80 5.01
N THR A 638 0.91 19.26 3.81
CA THR A 638 1.23 19.95 2.55
C THR A 638 0.24 21.09 2.30
N GLU A 639 -1.05 20.79 2.39
CA GLU A 639 -2.11 21.79 2.34
C GLU A 639 -3.18 21.47 3.39
N PRO A 640 -3.54 22.42 4.28
CA PRO A 640 -4.59 22.21 5.26
C PRO A 640 -5.96 22.05 4.60
N TYR A 641 -6.96 21.65 5.39
CA TYR A 641 -8.35 21.63 4.93
C TYR A 641 -8.80 23.02 4.47
N VAL A 642 -9.43 23.10 3.29
CA VAL A 642 -9.73 24.36 2.60
C VAL A 642 -10.81 25.20 3.29
N PHE A 643 -11.75 24.55 3.99
CA PHE A 643 -12.82 25.28 4.66
C PHE A 643 -12.37 25.73 6.04
N GLU A 644 -12.79 26.94 6.42
CA GLU A 644 -12.39 27.65 7.64
C GLU A 644 -12.54 26.82 8.93
N GLU A 645 -11.89 27.26 10.02
CA GLU A 645 -12.03 26.67 11.37
C GLU A 645 -13.49 26.48 11.80
N SER A 646 -14.39 27.35 11.33
CA SER A 646 -15.83 27.22 11.56
C SER A 646 -16.41 25.90 11.03
N LYS A 647 -15.74 25.20 10.10
CA LYS A 647 -16.11 23.87 9.63
C LYS A 647 -15.35 22.73 10.33
N LEU A 648 -14.18 23.00 10.90
CA LEU A 648 -13.43 22.06 11.74
C LEU A 648 -13.87 22.21 13.21
N ASN A 649 -15.17 22.06 13.47
CA ASN A 649 -15.73 22.24 14.80
C ASN A 649 -16.37 20.94 15.32
N GLN A 650 -16.57 20.91 16.64
CA GLN A 650 -17.12 19.75 17.35
C GLN A 650 -18.45 19.27 16.79
N GLN A 651 -19.39 20.18 16.52
CA GLN A 651 -20.72 19.83 16.05
C GLN A 651 -20.68 19.13 14.68
N ILE A 652 -19.84 19.63 13.76
CA ILE A 652 -19.69 19.01 12.43
C ILE A 652 -18.98 17.66 12.58
N ALA A 653 -17.91 17.59 13.38
CA ALA A 653 -17.20 16.34 13.61
C ALA A 653 -18.12 15.27 14.22
N GLU A 654 -18.94 15.61 15.22
CA GLU A 654 -19.92 14.69 15.81
C GLU A 654 -21.00 14.26 14.80
N ALA A 655 -21.47 15.17 13.94
CA ALA A 655 -22.43 14.85 12.90
C ALA A 655 -21.84 13.89 11.85
N LEU A 656 -20.59 14.10 11.44
CA LEU A 656 -19.88 13.21 10.52
C LEU A 656 -19.57 11.85 11.16
N PHE A 657 -19.17 11.84 12.44
CA PHE A 657 -18.89 10.61 13.18
C PHE A 657 -20.11 9.69 13.27
N ASN A 658 -21.31 10.27 13.40
CA ASN A 658 -22.57 9.55 13.47
C ASN A 658 -23.33 9.51 12.13
N GLY A 659 -22.73 10.01 11.05
CA GLY A 659 -23.41 10.30 9.78
C GLY A 659 -23.68 9.09 8.88
N GLY A 660 -23.20 7.91 9.27
CA GLY A 660 -23.28 6.68 8.48
C GLY A 660 -22.08 6.50 7.54
N LYS A 661 -22.18 5.50 6.65
CA LYS A 661 -21.09 5.06 5.75
C LYS A 661 -20.70 6.02 4.64
N THR A 662 -21.51 7.05 4.41
CA THR A 662 -21.34 8.03 3.34
C THR A 662 -21.69 9.41 3.88
N VAL A 663 -20.79 10.37 3.67
CA VAL A 663 -21.02 11.77 4.05
C VAL A 663 -20.71 12.70 2.90
N MET A 664 -21.37 13.85 2.89
CA MET A 664 -21.22 14.86 1.85
C MET A 664 -20.72 16.17 2.44
N LEU A 665 -19.63 16.69 1.89
CA LEU A 665 -19.11 18.01 2.23
C LEU A 665 -19.13 18.90 0.99
N PRO A 666 -19.26 20.23 1.15
CA PRO A 666 -19.20 21.15 0.00
C PRO A 666 -17.96 20.90 -0.84
N LYS A 667 -18.10 20.89 -2.16
CA LYS A 667 -16.95 20.63 -3.03
C LYS A 667 -15.98 21.82 -3.07
N CYS A 668 -14.73 21.53 -3.38
CA CYS A 668 -13.75 22.53 -3.80
C CYS A 668 -13.08 22.06 -5.09
N ASP A 669 -13.29 22.77 -6.20
CA ASP A 669 -12.78 22.34 -7.51
C ASP A 669 -11.24 22.34 -7.57
N LYS A 670 -10.56 23.15 -6.74
CA LYS A 670 -9.09 23.13 -6.59
C LYS A 670 -8.58 21.73 -6.20
N TYR A 671 -9.31 21.03 -5.35
CA TYR A 671 -8.92 19.73 -4.81
C TYR A 671 -9.67 18.56 -5.47
N ARG A 672 -10.31 18.79 -6.62
CA ARG A 672 -10.93 17.70 -7.37
C ARG A 672 -9.85 16.74 -7.85
N ILE A 673 -10.06 15.46 -7.61
CA ILE A 673 -9.25 14.38 -8.16
C ILE A 673 -10.04 13.78 -9.31
N ASN A 674 -9.55 13.97 -10.54
CA ASN A 674 -10.19 13.45 -11.74
C ASN A 674 -10.37 11.93 -11.64
N ASN A 675 -11.52 11.41 -12.09
CA ASN A 675 -11.93 10.00 -12.02
C ASN A 675 -12.11 9.41 -10.59
N PHE A 676 -11.73 10.12 -9.52
CA PHE A 676 -11.90 9.67 -8.12
C PHE A 676 -12.93 10.47 -7.31
N THR A 677 -12.99 11.80 -7.48
CA THR A 677 -13.95 12.63 -6.72
C THR A 677 -15.37 12.39 -7.22
N GLN A 678 -16.14 11.65 -6.44
CA GLN A 678 -17.58 11.49 -6.62
C GLN A 678 -18.35 12.69 -6.05
N ARG A 679 -19.46 13.03 -6.69
CA ARG A 679 -20.30 14.19 -6.35
C ARG A 679 -21.75 13.77 -6.26
N ASN A 680 -22.55 14.53 -5.53
CA ASN A 680 -24.00 14.41 -5.55
C ASN A 680 -24.58 14.87 -6.91
N GLU A 681 -25.87 14.62 -7.14
CA GLU A 681 -26.55 14.86 -8.43
C GLU A 681 -26.43 16.32 -8.93
N ASP A 682 -26.56 17.30 -8.04
CA ASP A 682 -26.43 18.73 -8.39
C ASP A 682 -24.97 19.21 -8.51
N GLY A 683 -24.02 18.33 -8.18
CA GLY A 683 -22.59 18.58 -8.25
C GLY A 683 -22.08 19.59 -7.24
N THR A 684 -22.82 19.96 -6.19
CA THR A 684 -22.42 20.98 -5.19
C THR A 684 -21.60 20.40 -4.04
N GLN A 685 -21.68 19.10 -3.80
CA GLN A 685 -20.99 18.40 -2.72
C GLN A 685 -20.10 17.28 -3.27
N ALA A 686 -19.00 17.02 -2.58
CA ALA A 686 -18.17 15.85 -2.77
C ALA A 686 -18.54 14.78 -1.74
N LEU A 687 -18.47 13.52 -2.17
CA LEU A 687 -18.80 12.34 -1.37
C LEU A 687 -17.53 11.74 -0.74
N TYR A 688 -17.63 11.37 0.53
CA TYR A 688 -16.58 10.71 1.31
C TYR A 688 -17.15 9.45 1.95
N GLY A 689 -16.33 8.41 2.08
CA GLY A 689 -16.79 7.06 2.44
C GLY A 689 -17.35 6.32 1.22
N ILE A 690 -18.26 5.38 1.46
CA ILE A 690 -18.77 4.45 0.44
C ILE A 690 -19.57 5.20 -0.63
N VAL A 691 -19.26 4.93 -1.89
CA VAL A 691 -20.03 5.40 -3.06
C VAL A 691 -21.01 4.31 -3.45
N GLU A 692 -22.32 4.62 -3.43
CA GLU A 692 -23.39 3.69 -3.81
C GLU A 692 -23.68 3.67 -5.32
#